data_AF-A0A9D2AFC0-F1
#
_entry.id   AF-A0A9D2AFC0-F1
#
_cell.length_a   1.000
_cell.length_b   1.000
_cell.length_c   1.000
_cell.angle_alpha   90.00
_cell.angle_beta   90.00
_cell.angle_gamma   90.00
#
_symmetry.space_group_name_H-M   'P 1'
#
loop_
_entity.id
_entity.type
_entity.pdbx_description
1 polymer ?
#
loop_
_entity_poly.entity_id
_entity_poly.type
_entity_poly.pdbx_seq_one_letter_code
_entity_poly.pdbx_strand_id
1 'polypeptide(L)'
;MKKAGFYVLGILLTVCMLFSAVACDIEEEEETGKNTYAVTLSATELTLDRYQTGELTASVTENGEPKDVAVTWASDNTGVVTVDGGKLTPVAEGTASVTASYEGASAACEVTVSDTGMRPVLELSESSLELVIGGDSITVDAEVVYLRETMTDAEITYTVKDTSIAEVDADGKVTAKAYGETTLTVAASWRNVESEFLTKSIPVYVREDVVFDVTAPVTEIYTYAGTIDQQEFSNTVTMSCTATSGGNEIAQEDISWKSSDTEIATVDANGLVTAKAVGEVEITACYITPNQEYVSAPFKITVLFPVVDKTQEVSIDVDSSLASASLDASAIFGKDTTIEKVTDSADETVNLYENGGFVMDKLTVGERVMTVQNPDYGYKITVVVATKILRTEDDLKNMQTLGGVQEIKQTVNGIDMTYYPYSGYFILGNDIRATVSVDKEHTYGAKTNGHNGYRSCNIDNMGFTGTFDGRGHTISGFMLKNGGLFGDLSNGAVIKNVAFTNIQLNGSQAATVAHSIRKAKLINVFVDANNEMTADGFGNSPISRYADGVTLTNVVVVASIKTSKDFGQPANLIGLILSDVTYNNLYVFYKDGMNDHLTEGEMRNLDIENIPLSKAGEVKFEGFDDIFATEGGIPVMKTMPVASVSELEVLAGSTMDLTQYLCTNYYTFDDSTLPEGVTIEDGALKVAGTVPTSAFTFKVVSSLNSSVYKEITVDVTAMPSEPVVISDHFEVDLSEQGALLLTLPEMSGYETGNTVMVGDQDLSEEASLVDGKISIPYDALTAGKYEVVVTTSTRLITYQNVEVITKIIRTEEDLKNMQTYGGVKPVDQTSGTTTITFYPYSGYFVLGNNIRATVSVDKDHVYGAQTSGYDGLLCTSFDGMGFTGVFDGRGYTISGFTLTVGGIFGDLSTGAVVKNVAITDVQLEGSKASGFAYSIRNAEINNVFLEASNEKTSAGWGNSIMARYGYGVTLKNVVTVGTLKSEFGQPALLIGRFLNDVVYENLHVFYKEGKKYVSALTYDTNSQNMKTFQPVALSAAGDVEFGAFNDYFTTEGGIPVMKTVPVAASEVTMTAGGTYDVANCVLTDYYTVDASTLPAGVTYENGVFTLTAEATGEFTFTVTSTLNTSLTQTVKVTIA
;
A
#
# COMPACT_ATOMS: atom_id res chain seq x y z
N MET A 1 4.95 -9.87 -37.58
CA MET A 1 5.27 -8.45 -37.90
C MET A 1 3.99 -7.75 -38.34
N LYS A 2 3.77 -6.47 -37.93
CA LYS A 2 2.72 -5.51 -38.38
C LYS A 2 1.28 -6.08 -38.50
N LYS A 3 0.41 -5.85 -37.50
CA LYS A 3 -0.41 -4.62 -37.24
C LYS A 3 -1.35 -4.21 -38.39
N ALA A 4 -2.66 -4.19 -38.05
CA ALA A 4 -3.75 -3.29 -38.49
C ALA A 4 -3.98 -2.99 -39.99
N GLY A 5 -5.21 -2.77 -40.47
CA GLY A 5 -6.51 -2.71 -39.80
C GLY A 5 -7.30 -1.47 -40.21
N PHE A 6 -8.52 -1.66 -40.74
CA PHE A 6 -9.45 -0.64 -41.28
C PHE A 6 -8.94 0.24 -42.44
N TYR A 7 -9.75 0.41 -43.50
CA TYR A 7 -10.54 1.64 -43.66
C TYR A 7 -11.67 1.48 -44.70
N VAL A 8 -12.67 2.35 -44.62
CA VAL A 8 -13.91 2.27 -45.41
C VAL A 8 -13.85 3.14 -46.67
N LEU A 9 -14.33 2.54 -47.77
CA LEU A 9 -14.92 3.12 -48.99
C LEU A 9 -14.89 4.66 -49.14
N GLY A 10 -14.22 5.17 -50.19
CA GLY A 10 -14.31 6.59 -50.55
C GLY A 10 -13.70 7.01 -51.89
N ILE A 11 -14.48 7.83 -52.62
CA ILE A 11 -14.09 8.75 -53.72
C ILE A 11 -13.99 8.15 -55.13
N LEU A 12 -14.41 8.98 -56.10
CA LEU A 12 -14.67 8.72 -57.50
C LEU A 12 -13.80 9.66 -58.38
N LEU A 13 -13.64 9.31 -59.67
CA LEU A 13 -13.18 10.15 -60.79
C LEU A 13 -11.68 10.59 -60.90
N THR A 14 -11.07 10.11 -62.00
CA THR A 14 -10.20 10.83 -62.96
C THR A 14 -8.96 11.62 -62.52
N VAL A 15 -7.80 11.20 -63.05
CA VAL A 15 -6.79 12.10 -63.62
C VAL A 15 -6.41 11.61 -65.02
N CYS A 16 -6.44 12.50 -66.00
CA CYS A 16 -5.91 12.27 -67.35
C CYS A 16 -4.87 13.35 -67.70
N MET A 17 -4.08 13.06 -68.75
CA MET A 17 -3.20 13.98 -69.50
C MET A 17 -1.85 14.38 -68.88
N LEU A 18 -0.79 13.90 -69.52
CA LEU A 18 0.39 14.72 -69.83
C LEU A 18 0.52 14.82 -71.36
N PHE A 19 0.25 16.02 -71.88
CA PHE A 19 0.93 16.79 -72.96
C PHE A 19 1.85 16.07 -73.97
N SER A 20 2.01 16.49 -75.24
CA SER A 20 1.72 17.74 -75.99
C SER A 20 1.73 17.42 -77.51
N ALA A 21 1.01 17.99 -78.49
CA ALA A 21 0.50 19.33 -78.86
C ALA A 21 1.09 19.78 -80.23
N VAL A 22 0.30 20.53 -81.02
CA VAL A 22 0.63 21.24 -82.30
C VAL A 22 0.63 20.44 -83.63
N ALA A 23 -0.55 20.48 -84.27
CA ALA A 23 -0.86 20.66 -85.71
C ALA A 23 0.10 20.27 -86.86
N CYS A 24 -0.46 19.47 -87.78
CA CYS A 24 -0.39 19.57 -89.26
C CYS A 24 0.98 19.41 -89.96
N ASP A 25 1.20 18.26 -90.61
CA ASP A 25 0.97 18.20 -92.06
C ASP A 25 0.56 16.78 -92.52
N ILE A 26 0.33 16.59 -93.83
CA ILE A 26 -0.17 15.35 -94.45
C ILE A 26 0.99 14.42 -94.88
N GLU A 27 0.90 13.13 -94.53
CA GLU A 27 1.51 12.04 -95.30
C GLU A 27 0.47 10.92 -95.51
N GLU A 28 0.45 10.32 -96.71
CA GLU A 28 -0.40 9.18 -97.06
C GLU A 28 0.36 7.86 -96.86
N GLU A 29 -0.20 6.91 -96.12
CA GLU A 29 0.20 5.49 -96.18
C GLU A 29 -1.00 4.62 -96.57
N GLU A 30 -0.82 3.74 -97.56
CA GLU A 30 -1.82 2.75 -97.97
C GLU A 30 -1.83 1.55 -97.00
N GLU A 31 -2.77 1.53 -96.06
CA GLU A 31 -3.10 0.31 -95.28
C GLU A 31 -4.21 -0.50 -95.99
N THR A 32 -4.03 -1.83 -96.03
CA THR A 32 -4.82 -2.73 -96.88
C THR A 32 -6.29 -2.89 -96.45
N GLY A 33 -7.17 -3.08 -97.44
CA GLY A 33 -8.62 -3.14 -97.24
C GLY A 33 -9.09 -4.17 -96.19
N LYS A 34 -9.68 -3.67 -95.11
CA LYS A 34 -10.28 -4.47 -94.03
C LYS A 34 -11.69 -4.92 -94.43
N ASN A 35 -11.95 -6.23 -94.38
CA ASN A 35 -13.28 -6.78 -94.65
C ASN A 35 -14.31 -6.28 -93.64
N THR A 36 -15.51 -5.98 -94.13
CA THR A 36 -16.66 -5.57 -93.34
C THR A 36 -17.58 -6.76 -93.10
N TYR A 37 -17.77 -7.12 -91.84
CA TYR A 37 -18.65 -8.21 -91.44
C TYR A 37 -19.98 -7.67 -90.90
N ALA A 38 -21.05 -8.44 -91.10
CA ALA A 38 -22.32 -8.23 -90.42
C ALA A 38 -22.87 -9.58 -89.94
N VAL A 39 -23.45 -9.59 -88.75
CA VAL A 39 -24.16 -10.75 -88.17
C VAL A 39 -25.64 -10.40 -88.09
N THR A 40 -26.52 -11.37 -88.33
CA THR A 40 -27.97 -11.24 -88.19
C THR A 40 -28.53 -12.49 -87.51
N LEU A 41 -29.52 -12.34 -86.63
CA LEU A 41 -30.19 -13.43 -85.94
C LEU A 41 -31.57 -13.77 -86.56
N SER A 42 -32.05 -14.99 -86.31
CA SER A 42 -33.38 -15.45 -86.70
C SER A 42 -34.54 -14.72 -86.00
N ALA A 43 -34.26 -14.08 -84.86
CA ALA A 43 -35.19 -13.23 -84.12
C ALA A 43 -34.41 -12.14 -83.37
N THR A 44 -35.08 -11.03 -83.05
CA THR A 44 -34.57 -9.97 -82.15
C THR A 44 -35.20 -10.02 -80.76
N GLU A 45 -36.34 -10.70 -80.62
CA GLU A 45 -37.06 -10.93 -79.38
C GLU A 45 -37.58 -12.38 -79.37
N LEU A 46 -37.55 -13.05 -78.23
CA LEU A 46 -38.07 -14.41 -78.06
C LEU A 46 -38.66 -14.58 -76.65
N THR A 47 -39.75 -15.34 -76.51
CA THR A 47 -40.31 -15.71 -75.21
C THR A 47 -40.27 -17.22 -75.03
N LEU A 48 -39.80 -17.69 -73.87
CA LEU A 48 -39.71 -19.10 -73.50
C LEU A 48 -40.44 -19.37 -72.18
N ASP A 49 -41.01 -20.56 -72.06
CA ASP A 49 -41.39 -21.11 -70.76
C ASP A 49 -40.14 -21.63 -70.04
N ARG A 50 -40.07 -21.47 -68.71
CA ARG A 50 -38.92 -21.84 -67.89
C ARG A 50 -38.49 -23.31 -68.03
N TYR A 51 -39.40 -24.21 -68.42
CA TYR A 51 -39.11 -25.63 -68.62
C TYR A 51 -39.13 -26.04 -70.10
N GLN A 52 -38.97 -25.10 -71.03
CA GLN A 52 -38.93 -25.34 -72.48
C GLN A 52 -37.74 -24.66 -73.16
N THR A 53 -36.86 -25.45 -73.77
CA THR A 53 -35.74 -24.95 -74.59
C THR A 53 -36.20 -24.24 -75.86
N GLY A 54 -35.48 -23.20 -76.26
CA GLY A 54 -35.63 -22.51 -77.55
C GLY A 54 -34.41 -22.71 -78.46
N GLU A 55 -34.43 -22.11 -79.65
CA GLU A 55 -33.29 -22.07 -80.57
C GLU A 55 -33.22 -20.71 -81.28
N LEU A 56 -32.01 -20.22 -81.51
CA LEU A 56 -31.68 -19.08 -82.38
C LEU A 56 -30.61 -19.52 -83.38
N THR A 57 -30.71 -19.03 -84.62
CA THR A 57 -29.67 -19.22 -85.65
C THR A 57 -29.10 -17.88 -86.06
N ALA A 58 -27.80 -17.83 -86.34
CA ALA A 58 -27.11 -16.63 -86.81
C ALA A 58 -26.62 -16.83 -88.27
N SER A 59 -26.67 -15.76 -89.06
CA SER A 59 -26.09 -15.69 -90.41
C SER A 59 -25.05 -14.58 -90.48
N VAL A 60 -23.91 -14.83 -91.11
CA VAL A 60 -22.84 -13.85 -91.31
C VAL A 60 -22.75 -13.46 -92.79
N THR A 61 -22.49 -12.18 -93.07
CA THR A 61 -22.06 -11.71 -94.40
C THR A 61 -20.70 -11.03 -94.33
N GLU A 62 -19.91 -11.13 -95.40
CA GLU A 62 -18.62 -10.47 -95.60
C GLU A 62 -18.70 -9.57 -96.85
N ASN A 63 -18.51 -8.26 -96.65
CA ASN A 63 -18.68 -7.22 -97.66
C ASN A 63 -20.05 -7.26 -98.40
N GLY A 64 -21.07 -7.83 -97.76
CA GLY A 64 -22.43 -7.98 -98.27
C GLY A 64 -22.80 -9.39 -98.78
N GLU A 65 -21.83 -10.28 -99.01
CA GLU A 65 -22.08 -11.65 -99.49
C GLU A 65 -22.15 -12.66 -98.34
N PRO A 66 -23.02 -13.70 -98.39
CA PRO A 66 -23.13 -14.71 -97.33
C PRO A 66 -21.83 -15.48 -97.07
N LYS A 67 -21.48 -15.66 -95.78
CA LYS A 67 -20.30 -16.40 -95.33
C LYS A 67 -20.70 -17.48 -94.33
N ASP A 68 -20.38 -18.74 -94.66
CA ASP A 68 -20.64 -19.90 -93.80
C ASP A 68 -19.48 -20.05 -92.78
N VAL A 69 -19.73 -19.62 -91.55
CA VAL A 69 -18.77 -19.59 -90.44
C VAL A 69 -19.48 -19.76 -89.09
N ALA A 70 -18.80 -20.38 -88.12
CA ALA A 70 -19.29 -20.48 -86.75
C ALA A 70 -19.22 -19.12 -86.04
N VAL A 71 -20.31 -18.71 -85.41
CA VAL A 71 -20.38 -17.53 -84.54
C VAL A 71 -20.07 -17.89 -83.09
N THR A 72 -19.55 -16.93 -82.32
CA THR A 72 -19.45 -17.04 -80.86
C THR A 72 -20.75 -16.53 -80.23
N TRP A 73 -21.44 -17.41 -79.51
CA TRP A 73 -22.64 -17.07 -78.74
C TRP A 73 -22.29 -16.68 -77.30
N ALA A 74 -23.04 -15.72 -76.74
CA ALA A 74 -23.02 -15.36 -75.33
C ALA A 74 -24.43 -14.96 -74.85
N SER A 75 -24.72 -15.18 -73.57
CA SER A 75 -25.87 -14.59 -72.87
C SER A 75 -25.33 -13.61 -71.84
N ASP A 76 -25.88 -12.40 -71.77
CA ASP A 76 -25.49 -11.42 -70.73
C ASP A 76 -25.93 -11.84 -69.33
N ASN A 77 -26.94 -12.71 -69.23
CA ASN A 77 -27.49 -13.23 -67.99
C ASN A 77 -27.76 -14.74 -68.10
N THR A 78 -26.70 -15.52 -67.93
CA THR A 78 -26.74 -16.99 -67.88
C THR A 78 -27.56 -17.56 -66.72
N GLY A 79 -27.91 -16.75 -65.72
CA GLY A 79 -28.84 -17.11 -64.64
C GLY A 79 -30.33 -17.09 -65.06
N VAL A 80 -30.66 -16.45 -66.18
CA VAL A 80 -32.00 -16.46 -66.79
C VAL A 80 -32.06 -17.43 -67.97
N VAL A 81 -31.12 -17.36 -68.91
CA VAL A 81 -31.03 -18.28 -70.04
C VAL A 81 -29.57 -18.56 -70.42
N THR A 82 -29.24 -19.82 -70.64
CA THR A 82 -27.96 -20.24 -71.21
C THR A 82 -28.08 -20.49 -72.71
N VAL A 83 -27.00 -20.27 -73.46
CA VAL A 83 -26.92 -20.53 -74.90
C VAL A 83 -25.71 -21.42 -75.22
N ASP A 84 -25.95 -22.48 -75.99
CA ASP A 84 -24.89 -23.32 -76.55
C ASP A 84 -25.23 -23.68 -78.01
N GLY A 85 -24.31 -23.41 -78.94
CA GLY A 85 -24.53 -23.60 -80.39
C GLY A 85 -25.70 -22.82 -81.01
N GLY A 86 -26.39 -21.96 -80.25
CA GLY A 86 -27.66 -21.31 -80.61
C GLY A 86 -28.89 -21.93 -79.95
N LYS A 87 -28.78 -23.11 -79.33
CA LYS A 87 -29.81 -23.70 -78.48
C LYS A 87 -29.89 -22.91 -77.17
N LEU A 88 -31.10 -22.52 -76.77
CA LEU A 88 -31.40 -21.79 -75.56
C LEU A 88 -31.98 -22.72 -74.49
N THR A 89 -31.41 -22.69 -73.29
CA THR A 89 -31.93 -23.43 -72.12
C THR A 89 -32.23 -22.45 -71.00
N PRO A 90 -33.52 -22.19 -70.71
CA PRO A 90 -33.94 -21.33 -69.60
C PRO A 90 -33.52 -21.88 -68.23
N VAL A 91 -33.45 -20.99 -67.23
CA VAL A 91 -32.98 -21.26 -65.88
C VAL A 91 -33.92 -20.62 -64.83
N ALA A 92 -34.21 -19.33 -64.98
CA ALA A 92 -35.08 -18.56 -64.09
C ALA A 92 -35.91 -17.54 -64.88
N GLU A 93 -37.02 -17.05 -64.30
CA GLU A 93 -37.79 -15.95 -64.88
C GLU A 93 -36.95 -14.66 -65.00
N GLY A 94 -37.15 -13.91 -66.08
CA GLY A 94 -36.45 -12.64 -66.33
C GLY A 94 -36.22 -12.38 -67.82
N THR A 95 -35.36 -11.40 -68.13
CA THR A 95 -34.87 -11.16 -69.49
C THR A 95 -33.34 -11.26 -69.56
N ALA A 96 -32.84 -11.62 -70.73
CA ALA A 96 -31.42 -11.76 -71.05
C ALA A 96 -31.17 -11.46 -72.54
N SER A 97 -30.12 -10.73 -72.86
CA SER A 97 -29.68 -10.47 -74.23
C SER A 97 -28.72 -11.55 -74.71
N VAL A 98 -29.19 -12.39 -75.63
CA VAL A 98 -28.37 -13.43 -76.27
C VAL A 98 -27.73 -12.86 -77.54
N THR A 99 -26.42 -12.76 -77.54
CA THR A 99 -25.61 -12.18 -78.62
C THR A 99 -24.87 -13.25 -79.40
N ALA A 100 -24.92 -13.19 -80.74
CA ALA A 100 -23.99 -13.86 -81.64
C ALA A 100 -22.96 -12.86 -82.16
N SER A 101 -21.70 -13.27 -82.27
CA SER A 101 -20.58 -12.42 -82.71
C SER A 101 -19.60 -13.15 -83.61
N TYR A 102 -18.99 -12.41 -84.54
CA TYR A 102 -17.96 -12.89 -85.47
C TYR A 102 -17.10 -11.72 -85.97
N GLU A 103 -15.77 -11.82 -85.82
CA GLU A 103 -14.77 -10.86 -86.34
C GLU A 103 -15.09 -9.37 -86.08
N GLY A 104 -15.58 -9.06 -84.87
CA GLY A 104 -15.91 -7.70 -84.44
C GLY A 104 -17.31 -7.20 -84.83
N ALA A 105 -18.09 -7.99 -85.57
CA ALA A 105 -19.52 -7.76 -85.79
C ALA A 105 -20.36 -8.60 -84.82
N SER A 106 -21.55 -8.10 -84.45
CA SER A 106 -22.45 -8.78 -83.50
C SER A 106 -23.92 -8.41 -83.72
N ALA A 107 -24.82 -9.34 -83.41
CA ALA A 107 -26.25 -9.11 -83.31
C ALA A 107 -26.82 -9.80 -82.06
N ALA A 108 -27.86 -9.22 -81.46
CA ALA A 108 -28.41 -9.67 -80.18
C ALA A 108 -29.94 -9.86 -80.26
N CYS A 109 -30.45 -10.75 -79.41
CA CYS A 109 -31.86 -11.06 -79.24
C CYS A 109 -32.23 -11.02 -77.76
N GLU A 110 -33.27 -10.25 -77.39
CA GLU A 110 -33.79 -10.25 -76.03
C GLU A 110 -34.67 -11.50 -75.82
N VAL A 111 -34.22 -12.38 -74.93
CA VAL A 111 -34.93 -13.60 -74.54
C VAL A 111 -35.62 -13.35 -73.20
N THR A 112 -36.95 -13.40 -73.20
CA THR A 112 -37.78 -13.36 -72.00
C THR A 112 -38.10 -14.78 -71.56
N VAL A 113 -37.78 -15.13 -70.31
CA VAL A 113 -38.19 -16.39 -69.67
C VAL A 113 -39.32 -16.10 -68.69
N SER A 114 -40.37 -16.91 -68.76
CA SER A 114 -41.52 -16.87 -67.84
C SER A 114 -41.86 -18.28 -67.37
N ASP A 115 -42.28 -18.46 -66.12
CA ASP A 115 -42.73 -19.74 -65.58
C ASP A 115 -44.26 -19.80 -65.66
N THR A 116 -44.79 -20.38 -66.74
CA THR A 116 -46.25 -20.44 -66.94
C THR A 116 -46.95 -21.42 -66.00
N GLY A 117 -46.19 -22.21 -65.22
CA GLY A 117 -46.71 -23.34 -64.45
C GLY A 117 -47.28 -24.48 -65.32
N MET A 118 -47.17 -24.44 -66.65
CA MET A 118 -47.81 -25.41 -67.54
C MET A 118 -47.14 -26.80 -67.56
N ARG A 119 -46.11 -27.04 -66.74
CA ARG A 119 -45.53 -28.36 -66.47
C ARG A 119 -45.61 -28.69 -64.99
N PRO A 120 -45.88 -29.95 -64.61
CA PRO A 120 -45.79 -30.37 -63.21
C PRO A 120 -44.31 -30.51 -62.82
N VAL A 121 -43.93 -29.86 -61.74
CA VAL A 121 -42.55 -29.80 -61.22
C VAL A 121 -42.56 -30.21 -59.75
N LEU A 122 -41.60 -31.04 -59.36
CA LEU A 122 -41.35 -31.41 -57.98
C LEU A 122 -40.55 -30.29 -57.30
N GLU A 123 -41.09 -29.69 -56.25
CA GLU A 123 -40.39 -28.77 -55.35
C GLU A 123 -40.07 -29.49 -54.03
N LEU A 124 -38.96 -29.10 -53.39
CA LEU A 124 -38.45 -29.68 -52.14
C LEU A 124 -38.16 -28.53 -51.17
N SER A 125 -38.34 -28.75 -49.87
CA SER A 125 -37.88 -27.79 -48.84
C SER A 125 -36.36 -27.61 -48.86
N GLU A 126 -35.63 -28.71 -49.05
CA GLU A 126 -34.17 -28.75 -48.96
C GLU A 126 -33.48 -28.97 -50.31
N SER A 127 -32.29 -28.36 -50.47
CA SER A 127 -31.42 -28.50 -51.65
C SER A 127 -30.13 -29.31 -51.39
N SER A 128 -29.81 -29.56 -50.12
CA SER A 128 -28.72 -30.40 -49.63
C SER A 128 -28.98 -30.68 -48.15
N LEU A 129 -28.54 -31.84 -47.63
CA LEU A 129 -28.60 -32.14 -46.20
C LEU A 129 -27.20 -32.25 -45.60
N GLU A 130 -27.02 -31.65 -44.43
CA GLU A 130 -25.91 -31.95 -43.52
C GLU A 130 -26.49 -32.55 -42.25
N LEU A 131 -26.02 -33.74 -41.87
CA LEU A 131 -26.54 -34.51 -40.73
C LEU A 131 -25.39 -34.94 -39.81
N VAL A 132 -25.67 -34.96 -38.51
CA VAL A 132 -24.77 -35.44 -37.46
C VAL A 132 -25.18 -36.85 -37.06
N ILE A 133 -24.22 -37.77 -36.94
CA ILE A 133 -24.49 -39.12 -36.39
C ILE A 133 -25.05 -38.98 -34.97
N GLY A 134 -26.22 -39.59 -34.70
CA GLY A 134 -26.89 -39.47 -33.40
C GLY A 134 -27.62 -38.15 -33.14
N GLY A 135 -27.53 -37.18 -34.05
CA GLY A 135 -28.30 -35.93 -34.01
C GLY A 135 -29.73 -36.07 -34.52
N ASP A 136 -30.46 -34.96 -34.55
CA ASP A 136 -31.83 -34.92 -35.06
C ASP A 136 -31.92 -35.22 -36.57
N SER A 137 -32.97 -35.94 -36.96
CA SER A 137 -33.32 -36.18 -38.36
C SER A 137 -33.90 -34.92 -39.02
N ILE A 138 -33.58 -34.66 -40.28
CA ILE A 138 -34.18 -33.58 -41.08
C ILE A 138 -35.29 -34.15 -41.98
N THR A 139 -36.47 -33.53 -41.98
CA THR A 139 -37.55 -33.87 -42.92
C THR A 139 -37.45 -33.05 -44.19
N VAL A 140 -37.46 -33.72 -45.35
CA VAL A 140 -37.50 -33.08 -46.66
C VAL A 140 -38.94 -33.09 -47.16
N ASP A 141 -39.68 -32.02 -46.89
CA ASP A 141 -41.00 -31.82 -47.49
C ASP A 141 -40.87 -31.74 -49.01
N ALA A 142 -41.84 -32.31 -49.72
CA ALA A 142 -41.84 -32.40 -51.17
C ALA A 142 -43.25 -32.24 -51.73
N GLU A 143 -43.41 -31.37 -52.73
CA GLU A 143 -44.71 -31.12 -53.36
C GLU A 143 -44.60 -31.06 -54.88
N VAL A 144 -45.67 -31.43 -55.59
CA VAL A 144 -45.77 -31.25 -57.05
C VAL A 144 -46.58 -30.00 -57.32
N VAL A 145 -45.96 -28.98 -57.91
CA VAL A 145 -46.63 -27.75 -58.33
C VAL A 145 -47.03 -27.87 -59.80
N TYR A 146 -48.29 -27.57 -60.12
CA TYR A 146 -48.80 -27.50 -61.50
C TYR A 146 -49.81 -26.35 -61.63
N LEU A 147 -49.70 -25.57 -62.70
CA LEU A 147 -50.46 -24.32 -62.92
C LEU A 147 -50.38 -23.33 -61.73
N ARG A 148 -49.29 -23.41 -60.96
CA ARG A 148 -49.03 -22.67 -59.71
C ARG A 148 -49.97 -23.03 -58.54
N GLU A 149 -50.52 -24.24 -58.56
CA GLU A 149 -51.24 -24.87 -57.44
C GLU A 149 -50.54 -26.18 -56.99
N THR A 150 -50.60 -26.48 -55.69
CA THR A 150 -50.07 -27.72 -55.10
C THR A 150 -50.96 -28.93 -55.44
N MET A 151 -50.41 -29.92 -56.13
CA MET A 151 -51.09 -31.15 -56.51
C MET A 151 -51.08 -32.17 -55.37
N THR A 152 -52.01 -31.99 -54.43
CA THR A 152 -52.23 -32.88 -53.28
C THR A 152 -52.67 -34.32 -53.62
N ASP A 153 -52.85 -34.64 -54.92
CA ASP A 153 -53.07 -36.00 -55.44
C ASP A 153 -51.82 -36.61 -56.13
N ALA A 154 -50.63 -36.08 -55.88
CA ALA A 154 -49.35 -36.68 -56.29
C ALA A 154 -48.82 -37.68 -55.25
N GLU A 155 -48.27 -38.80 -55.71
CA GLU A 155 -47.59 -39.80 -54.87
C GLU A 155 -46.09 -39.50 -54.86
N ILE A 156 -45.52 -39.20 -53.69
CA ILE A 156 -44.08 -38.96 -53.51
C ILE A 156 -43.36 -40.26 -53.11
N THR A 157 -42.10 -40.42 -53.49
CA THR A 157 -41.23 -41.51 -53.05
C THR A 157 -39.80 -41.01 -52.80
N TYR A 158 -39.27 -41.32 -51.64
CA TYR A 158 -37.91 -41.00 -51.20
C TYR A 158 -37.00 -42.22 -51.32
N THR A 159 -35.72 -42.04 -51.64
CA THR A 159 -34.72 -43.12 -51.66
C THR A 159 -33.33 -42.57 -51.40
N VAL A 160 -32.63 -43.07 -50.38
CA VAL A 160 -31.20 -42.79 -50.18
C VAL A 160 -30.36 -43.83 -50.93
N LYS A 161 -29.36 -43.36 -51.68
CA LYS A 161 -28.49 -44.18 -52.55
C LYS A 161 -27.64 -45.20 -51.78
N ASP A 162 -26.97 -44.76 -50.71
CA ASP A 162 -26.25 -45.62 -49.77
C ASP A 162 -26.93 -45.56 -48.39
N THR A 163 -27.57 -46.67 -48.03
CA THR A 163 -28.38 -46.81 -46.80
C THR A 163 -27.57 -47.21 -45.57
N SER A 164 -26.24 -47.34 -45.69
CA SER A 164 -25.32 -47.46 -44.57
C SER A 164 -24.90 -46.11 -43.99
N ILE A 165 -24.92 -45.06 -44.81
CA ILE A 165 -24.54 -43.68 -44.45
C ILE A 165 -25.73 -42.93 -43.82
N ALA A 166 -26.91 -42.98 -44.46
CA ALA A 166 -28.15 -42.39 -43.96
C ALA A 166 -29.37 -43.21 -44.42
N GLU A 167 -30.53 -43.04 -43.77
CA GLU A 167 -31.81 -43.60 -44.25
C GLU A 167 -32.90 -42.54 -44.31
N VAL A 168 -33.99 -42.83 -45.03
CA VAL A 168 -35.19 -41.99 -45.13
C VAL A 168 -36.43 -42.87 -44.95
N ASP A 169 -37.45 -42.36 -44.25
CA ASP A 169 -38.74 -43.04 -44.11
C ASP A 169 -39.75 -42.61 -45.20
N ALA A 170 -41.01 -43.05 -45.05
CA ALA A 170 -42.07 -42.77 -46.02
C ALA A 170 -42.55 -41.31 -46.01
N ASP A 171 -42.32 -40.59 -44.91
CA ASP A 171 -42.75 -39.20 -44.69
C ASP A 171 -41.61 -38.20 -44.99
N GLY A 172 -40.51 -38.67 -45.60
CA GLY A 172 -39.38 -37.84 -46.04
C GLY A 172 -38.36 -37.50 -44.95
N LYS A 173 -38.43 -38.14 -43.77
CA LYS A 173 -37.54 -37.88 -42.64
C LYS A 173 -36.22 -38.63 -42.78
N VAL A 174 -35.12 -37.90 -42.98
CA VAL A 174 -33.76 -38.43 -43.23
C VAL A 174 -32.94 -38.45 -41.94
N THR A 175 -32.35 -39.61 -41.62
CA THR A 175 -31.57 -39.85 -40.39
C THR A 175 -30.18 -40.37 -40.70
N ALA A 176 -29.16 -39.86 -40.02
CA ALA A 176 -27.77 -40.30 -40.14
C ALA A 176 -27.52 -41.69 -39.52
N LYS A 177 -26.54 -42.42 -40.06
CA LYS A 177 -26.07 -43.71 -39.54
C LYS A 177 -24.56 -43.83 -39.41
N ALA A 178 -23.81 -43.38 -40.42
CA ALA A 178 -22.36 -43.48 -40.45
C ALA A 178 -21.73 -42.33 -41.24
N TYR A 179 -20.49 -41.97 -40.90
CA TYR A 179 -19.73 -40.92 -41.58
C TYR A 179 -19.62 -41.21 -43.08
N GLY A 180 -19.90 -40.22 -43.92
CA GLY A 180 -19.77 -40.35 -45.36
C GLY A 180 -20.67 -39.40 -46.15
N GLU A 181 -20.74 -39.63 -47.46
CA GLU A 181 -21.49 -38.79 -48.40
C GLU A 181 -22.38 -39.69 -49.27
N THR A 182 -23.69 -39.39 -49.27
CA THR A 182 -24.71 -40.16 -49.99
C THR A 182 -25.63 -39.19 -50.75
N THR A 183 -26.71 -39.70 -51.34
CA THR A 183 -27.63 -38.91 -52.16
C THR A 183 -29.06 -39.31 -51.85
N LEU A 184 -29.90 -38.34 -51.51
CA LEU A 184 -31.34 -38.52 -51.44
C LEU A 184 -31.92 -38.21 -52.82
N THR A 185 -32.55 -39.21 -53.44
CA THR A 185 -33.41 -39.03 -54.61
C THR A 185 -34.86 -38.95 -54.14
N VAL A 186 -35.57 -37.93 -54.61
CA VAL A 186 -37.02 -37.76 -54.40
C VAL A 186 -37.68 -37.78 -55.78
N ALA A 187 -38.67 -38.64 -55.96
CA ALA A 187 -39.41 -38.80 -57.19
C ALA A 187 -40.91 -38.70 -56.93
N ALA A 188 -41.67 -38.19 -57.90
CA ALA A 188 -43.12 -38.02 -57.79
C ALA A 188 -43.86 -38.64 -58.98
N SER A 189 -44.96 -39.31 -58.68
CA SER A 189 -45.92 -39.83 -59.66
C SER A 189 -47.20 -39.01 -59.60
N TRP A 190 -47.55 -38.34 -60.71
CA TRP A 190 -48.81 -37.60 -60.81
C TRP A 190 -49.50 -37.88 -62.14
N ARG A 191 -50.68 -38.52 -62.07
CA ARG A 191 -51.62 -38.77 -63.19
C ARG A 191 -51.00 -39.44 -64.44
N ASN A 192 -49.89 -40.17 -64.28
CA ASN A 192 -49.08 -40.76 -65.36
C ASN A 192 -48.40 -39.74 -66.30
N VAL A 193 -48.05 -38.55 -65.79
CA VAL A 193 -47.21 -37.59 -66.52
C VAL A 193 -45.74 -37.97 -66.35
N GLU A 194 -45.11 -38.46 -67.42
CA GLU A 194 -43.65 -38.63 -67.46
C GLU A 194 -42.98 -37.26 -67.65
N SER A 195 -42.12 -36.87 -66.69
CA SER A 195 -41.44 -35.57 -66.66
C SER A 195 -40.13 -35.70 -65.88
N GLU A 196 -39.01 -35.26 -66.44
CA GLU A 196 -37.72 -35.21 -65.73
C GLU A 196 -37.76 -34.26 -64.52
N PHE A 197 -38.63 -33.24 -64.58
CA PHE A 197 -38.85 -32.28 -63.49
C PHE A 197 -39.65 -32.85 -62.31
N LEU A 198 -40.14 -34.10 -62.40
CA LEU A 198 -40.75 -34.85 -61.29
C LEU A 198 -39.75 -35.76 -60.56
N THR A 199 -38.45 -35.60 -60.77
CA THR A 199 -37.41 -36.23 -59.96
C THR A 199 -36.31 -35.23 -59.64
N LYS A 200 -35.94 -35.14 -58.36
CA LYS A 200 -34.81 -34.34 -57.86
C LYS A 200 -33.86 -35.24 -57.08
N SER A 201 -32.62 -34.81 -56.94
CA SER A 201 -31.64 -35.50 -56.10
C SER A 201 -30.74 -34.48 -55.43
N ILE A 202 -30.58 -34.61 -54.12
CA ILE A 202 -29.81 -33.70 -53.27
C ILE A 202 -28.69 -34.47 -52.55
N PRO A 203 -27.51 -33.86 -52.36
CA PRO A 203 -26.43 -34.49 -51.60
C PRO A 203 -26.80 -34.57 -50.12
N VAL A 204 -26.32 -35.61 -49.46
CA VAL A 204 -26.49 -35.82 -48.01
C VAL A 204 -25.12 -36.10 -47.42
N TYR A 205 -24.61 -35.16 -46.63
CA TYR A 205 -23.33 -35.25 -45.94
C TYR A 205 -23.57 -35.68 -44.49
N VAL A 206 -22.97 -36.77 -44.06
CA VAL A 206 -23.03 -37.25 -42.68
C VAL A 206 -21.67 -37.09 -42.03
N ARG A 207 -21.62 -36.34 -40.93
CA ARG A 207 -20.39 -36.05 -40.18
C ARG A 207 -20.49 -36.57 -38.74
N GLU A 208 -19.34 -36.87 -38.16
CA GLU A 208 -19.18 -37.05 -36.72
C GLU A 208 -19.08 -35.65 -36.08
N ASP A 209 -19.96 -35.33 -35.14
CA ASP A 209 -19.82 -34.18 -34.25
C ASP A 209 -19.08 -34.63 -33.00
N VAL A 210 -17.89 -34.08 -32.76
CA VAL A 210 -17.03 -34.41 -31.62
C VAL A 210 -16.85 -33.16 -30.78
N VAL A 211 -17.57 -33.12 -29.67
CA VAL A 211 -17.52 -32.03 -28.69
C VAL A 211 -16.55 -32.41 -27.58
N PHE A 212 -15.61 -31.53 -27.26
CA PHE A 212 -14.73 -31.63 -26.10
C PHE A 212 -15.11 -30.57 -25.07
N ASP A 213 -15.25 -30.96 -23.81
CA ASP A 213 -15.18 -30.07 -22.65
C ASP A 213 -13.83 -30.31 -21.96
N VAL A 214 -12.98 -29.28 -21.91
CA VAL A 214 -11.61 -29.34 -21.37
C VAL A 214 -11.49 -28.33 -20.24
N THR A 215 -11.15 -28.82 -19.05
CA THR A 215 -11.10 -28.03 -17.82
C THR A 215 -9.79 -28.26 -17.07
N ALA A 216 -9.40 -27.28 -16.27
CA ALA A 216 -8.29 -27.35 -15.32
C ALA A 216 -8.72 -26.65 -14.02
N PRO A 217 -8.25 -27.10 -12.84
CA PRO A 217 -8.53 -26.40 -11.57
C PRO A 217 -7.81 -25.05 -11.46
N VAL A 218 -6.71 -24.86 -12.20
CA VAL A 218 -5.94 -23.59 -12.29
C VAL A 218 -5.41 -23.39 -13.72
N THR A 219 -5.22 -22.13 -14.12
CA THR A 219 -4.57 -21.75 -15.40
C THR A 219 -3.10 -21.36 -15.23
N GLU A 220 -2.60 -21.29 -13.99
CA GLU A 220 -1.24 -20.86 -13.65
C GLU A 220 -0.55 -21.93 -12.82
N ILE A 221 0.70 -22.24 -13.17
CA ILE A 221 1.60 -23.16 -12.46
C ILE A 221 3.02 -22.57 -12.43
N TYR A 222 3.91 -23.14 -11.62
CA TYR A 222 5.21 -22.53 -11.33
C TYR A 222 6.40 -23.42 -11.71
N THR A 223 7.59 -22.84 -11.88
CA THR A 223 8.82 -23.62 -12.11
C THR A 223 9.28 -24.43 -10.89
N TYR A 224 8.77 -24.11 -9.71
CA TYR A 224 9.07 -24.75 -8.43
C TYR A 224 7.78 -25.33 -7.79
N ALA A 225 7.93 -26.28 -6.87
CA ALA A 225 6.82 -26.83 -6.09
C ALA A 225 7.14 -26.93 -4.60
N GLY A 226 6.20 -26.51 -3.76
CA GLY A 226 6.30 -26.46 -2.30
C GLY A 226 6.05 -25.06 -1.73
N THR A 227 6.14 -24.95 -0.40
CA THR A 227 5.85 -23.72 0.35
C THR A 227 6.99 -22.71 0.33
N ILE A 228 6.66 -21.42 0.16
CA ILE A 228 7.55 -20.26 0.38
C ILE A 228 6.75 -19.22 1.17
N ASP A 229 7.22 -18.81 2.35
CA ASP A 229 6.54 -17.88 3.27
C ASP A 229 5.02 -18.10 3.38
N GLN A 230 4.64 -19.36 3.69
CA GLN A 230 3.26 -19.84 3.87
C GLN A 230 2.42 -19.89 2.58
N GLN A 231 2.92 -19.40 1.44
CA GLN A 231 2.29 -19.56 0.14
C GLN A 231 2.72 -20.89 -0.51
N GLU A 232 1.75 -21.71 -0.90
CA GLU A 232 1.98 -22.96 -1.64
C GLU A 232 2.09 -22.71 -3.15
N PHE A 233 3.08 -23.34 -3.78
CA PHE A 233 3.31 -23.31 -5.22
C PHE A 233 3.27 -24.72 -5.79
N SER A 234 2.58 -24.90 -6.93
CA SER A 234 2.56 -26.18 -7.67
C SER A 234 3.22 -26.01 -9.04
N ASN A 235 4.08 -26.97 -9.40
CA ASN A 235 4.61 -27.11 -10.76
C ASN A 235 3.77 -28.03 -11.66
N THR A 236 2.64 -28.53 -11.17
CA THR A 236 1.75 -29.42 -11.91
C THR A 236 0.28 -29.02 -11.82
N VAL A 237 -0.47 -29.35 -12.88
CA VAL A 237 -1.94 -29.29 -12.92
C VAL A 237 -2.46 -30.48 -13.72
N THR A 238 -3.49 -31.17 -13.23
CA THR A 238 -4.15 -32.24 -13.98
C THR A 238 -5.30 -31.65 -14.78
N MET A 239 -5.22 -31.71 -16.10
CA MET A 239 -6.32 -31.43 -17.00
C MET A 239 -7.39 -32.51 -16.89
N SER A 240 -8.66 -32.13 -17.03
CA SER A 240 -9.77 -33.05 -17.23
C SER A 240 -10.40 -32.81 -18.59
N CYS A 241 -10.76 -33.87 -19.31
CA CYS A 241 -11.54 -33.77 -20.53
C CYS A 241 -12.71 -34.74 -20.48
N THR A 242 -13.90 -34.29 -20.85
CA THR A 242 -14.96 -35.18 -21.34
C THR A 242 -15.16 -34.90 -22.81
N ALA A 243 -15.29 -35.95 -23.63
CA ALA A 243 -15.53 -35.82 -25.05
C ALA A 243 -16.70 -36.71 -25.47
N THR A 244 -17.52 -36.24 -26.41
CA THR A 244 -18.65 -37.00 -26.94
C THR A 244 -18.66 -37.00 -28.46
N SER A 245 -18.85 -38.16 -29.08
CA SER A 245 -19.12 -38.29 -30.51
C SER A 245 -20.60 -38.60 -30.73
N GLY A 246 -21.33 -37.70 -31.40
CA GLY A 246 -22.75 -37.91 -31.70
C GLY A 246 -23.63 -38.15 -30.47
N GLY A 247 -23.33 -37.45 -29.36
CA GLY A 247 -24.00 -37.62 -28.07
C GLY A 247 -23.57 -38.84 -27.24
N ASN A 248 -22.63 -39.66 -27.70
CA ASN A 248 -22.09 -40.80 -26.95
C ASN A 248 -20.72 -40.45 -26.36
N GLU A 249 -20.47 -40.84 -25.11
CA GLU A 249 -19.20 -40.60 -24.40
C GLU A 249 -18.04 -41.37 -25.07
N ILE A 250 -16.91 -40.68 -25.26
CA ILE A 250 -15.64 -41.25 -25.72
C ILE A 250 -14.85 -41.72 -24.49
N ALA A 251 -14.25 -42.91 -24.57
CA ALA A 251 -13.47 -43.47 -23.47
C ALA A 251 -12.19 -42.64 -23.21
N GLN A 252 -11.80 -42.51 -21.94
CA GLN A 252 -10.65 -41.67 -21.56
C GLN A 252 -9.33 -42.19 -22.16
N GLU A 253 -9.20 -43.51 -22.32
CA GLU A 253 -8.06 -44.15 -22.98
C GLU A 253 -7.95 -43.87 -24.50
N ASP A 254 -9.01 -43.39 -25.14
CA ASP A 254 -9.01 -42.97 -26.55
C ASP A 254 -8.69 -41.47 -26.72
N ILE A 255 -8.65 -40.69 -25.62
CA ILE A 255 -8.27 -39.27 -25.62
C ILE A 255 -6.76 -39.18 -25.41
N SER A 256 -6.09 -38.39 -26.26
CA SER A 256 -4.66 -38.12 -26.18
C SER A 256 -4.39 -36.62 -25.94
N TRP A 257 -3.25 -36.28 -25.34
CA TRP A 257 -2.92 -34.91 -24.97
C TRP A 257 -1.66 -34.39 -25.67
N LYS A 258 -1.64 -33.08 -25.93
CA LYS A 258 -0.53 -32.40 -26.62
C LYS A 258 -0.29 -31.01 -26.06
N SER A 259 0.98 -30.68 -25.86
CA SER A 259 1.48 -29.34 -25.51
C SER A 259 2.00 -28.62 -26.77
N SER A 260 1.82 -27.30 -26.85
CA SER A 260 2.38 -26.48 -27.94
C SER A 260 3.88 -26.23 -27.81
N ASP A 261 4.44 -26.25 -26.59
CA ASP A 261 5.87 -26.12 -26.32
C ASP A 261 6.27 -27.00 -25.12
N THR A 262 6.97 -28.10 -25.42
CA THR A 262 7.41 -29.07 -24.41
C THR A 262 8.58 -28.59 -23.55
N GLU A 263 9.24 -27.48 -23.87
CA GLU A 263 10.30 -26.90 -23.06
C GLU A 263 9.75 -25.89 -22.04
N ILE A 264 8.55 -25.36 -22.26
CA ILE A 264 7.77 -24.61 -21.26
C ILE A 264 7.04 -25.57 -20.32
N ALA A 265 6.23 -26.51 -20.86
CA ALA A 265 5.57 -27.55 -20.08
C ALA A 265 5.26 -28.82 -20.90
N THR A 266 5.37 -29.99 -20.26
CA THR A 266 4.97 -31.29 -20.82
C THR A 266 3.64 -31.75 -20.26
N VAL A 267 2.81 -32.41 -21.07
CA VAL A 267 1.57 -33.09 -20.65
C VAL A 267 1.70 -34.60 -20.87
N ASP A 268 1.20 -35.41 -19.94
CA ASP A 268 1.20 -36.87 -20.04
C ASP A 268 -0.12 -37.45 -20.60
N ALA A 269 -0.20 -38.77 -20.71
CA ALA A 269 -1.40 -39.45 -21.22
C ALA A 269 -2.65 -39.31 -20.31
N ASN A 270 -2.48 -38.94 -19.04
CA ASN A 270 -3.55 -38.75 -18.07
C ASN A 270 -3.97 -37.26 -17.97
N GLY A 271 -3.41 -36.38 -18.81
CA GLY A 271 -3.64 -34.94 -18.73
C GLY A 271 -2.82 -34.21 -17.66
N LEU A 272 -1.83 -34.86 -17.03
CA LEU A 272 -0.96 -34.22 -16.05
C LEU A 272 0.04 -33.30 -16.75
N VAL A 273 -0.18 -31.99 -16.66
CA VAL A 273 0.73 -30.95 -17.13
C VAL A 273 1.80 -30.71 -16.06
N THR A 274 3.06 -30.64 -16.46
CA THR A 274 4.23 -30.38 -15.61
C THR A 274 5.07 -29.26 -16.20
N ALA A 275 5.31 -28.21 -15.43
CA ALA A 275 6.13 -27.06 -15.79
C ALA A 275 7.63 -27.41 -15.89
N LYS A 276 8.35 -26.63 -16.71
CA LYS A 276 9.82 -26.67 -16.84
C LYS A 276 10.45 -25.27 -16.85
N ALA A 277 9.85 -24.32 -17.58
CA ALA A 277 10.40 -22.98 -17.78
C ALA A 277 9.28 -21.93 -17.88
N VAL A 278 9.60 -20.69 -17.49
CA VAL A 278 8.66 -19.55 -17.53
C VAL A 278 8.19 -19.29 -18.97
N GLY A 279 6.88 -19.18 -19.17
CA GLY A 279 6.29 -18.92 -20.49
C GLY A 279 4.79 -19.18 -20.56
N GLU A 280 4.22 -19.05 -21.75
CA GLU A 280 2.82 -19.39 -22.03
C GLU A 280 2.77 -20.62 -22.94
N VAL A 281 1.86 -21.55 -22.66
CA VAL A 281 1.72 -22.80 -23.41
C VAL A 281 0.25 -23.16 -23.61
N GLU A 282 -0.06 -23.82 -24.73
CA GLU A 282 -1.40 -24.28 -25.06
C GLU A 282 -1.46 -25.81 -24.99
N ILE A 283 -2.43 -26.32 -24.26
CA ILE A 283 -2.70 -27.75 -24.10
C ILE A 283 -3.97 -28.10 -24.89
N THR A 284 -3.90 -29.17 -25.70
CA THR A 284 -5.02 -29.66 -26.52
C THR A 284 -5.28 -31.13 -26.22
N ALA A 285 -6.56 -31.49 -26.14
CA ALA A 285 -7.02 -32.88 -26.20
C ALA A 285 -7.26 -33.26 -27.67
N CYS A 286 -6.90 -34.47 -28.06
CA CYS A 286 -6.98 -35.02 -29.41
C CYS A 286 -7.67 -36.39 -29.38
N TYR A 287 -8.68 -36.59 -30.23
CA TYR A 287 -9.35 -37.86 -30.48
C TYR A 287 -9.22 -38.21 -31.97
N ILE A 288 -8.79 -39.42 -32.29
CA ILE A 288 -8.45 -39.83 -33.66
C ILE A 288 -9.35 -40.98 -34.11
N THR A 289 -10.21 -40.72 -35.09
CA THR A 289 -10.98 -41.78 -35.75
C THR A 289 -10.26 -42.24 -37.03
N PRO A 290 -10.64 -43.38 -37.64
CA PRO A 290 -10.09 -43.81 -38.93
C PRO A 290 -10.33 -42.81 -40.07
N ASN A 291 -11.22 -41.83 -39.86
CA ASN A 291 -11.61 -40.82 -40.83
C ASN A 291 -10.84 -39.49 -40.65
N GLN A 292 -10.68 -39.03 -39.40
CA GLN A 292 -10.16 -37.69 -39.10
C GLN A 292 -9.59 -37.58 -37.65
N GLU A 293 -8.62 -36.67 -37.45
CA GLU A 293 -8.22 -36.17 -36.12
C GLU A 293 -9.14 -35.01 -35.70
N TYR A 294 -9.71 -35.11 -34.52
CA TYR A 294 -10.49 -34.09 -33.84
C TYR A 294 -9.67 -33.53 -32.68
N VAL A 295 -9.65 -32.20 -32.53
CA VAL A 295 -8.90 -31.52 -31.47
C VAL A 295 -9.80 -30.56 -30.70
N SER A 296 -9.55 -30.42 -29.40
CA SER A 296 -10.20 -29.42 -28.57
C SER A 296 -9.78 -28.00 -28.98
N ALA A 297 -10.52 -26.99 -28.48
CA ALA A 297 -9.94 -25.65 -28.38
C ALA A 297 -8.64 -25.70 -27.53
N PRO A 298 -7.63 -24.87 -27.82
CA PRO A 298 -6.43 -24.79 -27.00
C PRO A 298 -6.73 -24.22 -25.62
N PHE A 299 -6.40 -24.98 -24.58
CA PHE A 299 -6.48 -24.52 -23.19
C PHE A 299 -5.14 -23.90 -22.79
N LYS A 300 -5.12 -22.60 -22.51
CA LYS A 300 -3.89 -21.88 -22.15
C LYS A 300 -3.50 -22.12 -20.69
N ILE A 301 -2.24 -22.47 -20.48
CA ILE A 301 -1.56 -22.51 -19.18
C ILE A 301 -0.41 -21.50 -19.19
N THR A 302 -0.23 -20.76 -18.10
CA THR A 302 0.92 -19.88 -17.88
C THR A 302 1.85 -20.52 -16.86
N VAL A 303 3.15 -20.60 -17.19
CA VAL A 303 4.20 -21.03 -16.27
C VAL A 303 4.94 -19.80 -15.74
N LEU A 304 4.95 -19.62 -14.42
CA LEU A 304 5.55 -18.48 -13.73
C LEU A 304 6.77 -18.88 -12.89
N PHE A 305 7.64 -17.91 -12.61
CA PHE A 305 8.66 -18.04 -11.57
C PHE A 305 8.06 -17.58 -10.23
N PRO A 306 8.24 -18.30 -9.10
CA PRO A 306 7.69 -17.86 -7.82
C PRO A 306 8.38 -16.58 -7.34
N VAL A 307 7.59 -15.54 -7.09
CA VAL A 307 8.06 -14.29 -6.47
C VAL A 307 7.05 -13.87 -5.40
N VAL A 308 7.55 -13.64 -4.19
CA VAL A 308 6.76 -13.21 -3.02
C VAL A 308 7.20 -11.79 -2.60
N ASP A 309 6.29 -10.98 -2.08
CA ASP A 309 6.64 -9.67 -1.52
C ASP A 309 7.15 -9.84 -0.07
N LYS A 310 8.30 -9.25 0.27
CA LYS A 310 8.91 -9.32 1.60
C LYS A 310 9.18 -7.91 2.14
N THR A 311 8.68 -7.63 3.34
CA THR A 311 8.71 -6.32 4.02
C THR A 311 10.09 -5.88 4.53
N GLN A 312 11.16 -6.40 3.96
CA GLN A 312 12.54 -6.03 4.27
C GLN A 312 12.91 -4.73 3.55
N GLU A 313 13.41 -3.74 4.29
CA GLU A 313 14.16 -2.61 3.72
C GLU A 313 15.67 -2.86 3.85
N VAL A 314 16.44 -2.46 2.83
CA VAL A 314 17.92 -2.47 2.85
C VAL A 314 18.44 -1.10 2.43
N SER A 315 19.30 -0.50 3.25
CA SER A 315 19.96 0.78 2.95
C SER A 315 21.41 0.58 2.49
N ILE A 316 21.84 1.33 1.47
CA ILE A 316 23.17 1.27 0.84
C ILE A 316 23.85 2.64 0.93
N ASP A 317 25.11 2.69 1.40
CA ASP A 317 25.93 3.91 1.48
C ASP A 317 26.93 3.98 0.32
N VAL A 318 26.76 4.95 -0.58
CA VAL A 318 27.56 5.12 -1.81
C VAL A 318 28.90 5.84 -1.58
N ASP A 319 29.04 6.63 -0.51
CA ASP A 319 30.30 7.33 -0.16
C ASP A 319 31.25 6.45 0.68
N SER A 320 30.76 5.36 1.26
CA SER A 320 31.64 4.31 1.79
C SER A 320 32.65 3.85 0.73
N SER A 321 33.95 3.82 1.07
CA SER A 321 35.05 3.73 0.10
C SER A 321 35.26 2.32 -0.48
N LEU A 322 34.29 1.86 -1.27
CA LEU A 322 34.30 0.63 -2.08
C LEU A 322 34.74 -0.65 -1.33
N ALA A 323 33.98 -0.99 -0.29
CA ALA A 323 33.73 -2.38 0.06
C ALA A 323 32.29 -2.71 -0.31
N SER A 324 32.05 -3.78 -1.07
CA SER A 324 30.76 -4.04 -1.72
C SER A 324 29.60 -4.12 -0.74
N ALA A 325 28.64 -3.21 -0.88
CA ALA A 325 27.31 -3.40 -0.32
C ALA A 325 26.78 -4.75 -0.84
N SER A 326 26.50 -5.64 0.10
CA SER A 326 26.12 -7.03 -0.17
C SER A 326 24.81 -7.32 0.54
N LEU A 327 24.00 -8.18 -0.07
CA LEU A 327 22.79 -8.70 0.50
C LEU A 327 23.12 -10.00 1.23
N ASP A 328 22.67 -10.11 2.48
CA ASP A 328 22.73 -11.37 3.22
C ASP A 328 21.63 -12.30 2.68
N ALA A 329 22.05 -13.32 1.93
CA ALA A 329 21.15 -14.33 1.38
C ALA A 329 20.44 -15.15 2.48
N SER A 330 21.06 -15.33 3.66
CA SER A 330 20.44 -16.05 4.77
C SER A 330 19.32 -15.22 5.41
N ALA A 331 19.50 -13.91 5.59
CA ALA A 331 18.45 -13.00 6.06
C ALA A 331 17.29 -12.87 5.06
N ILE A 332 17.61 -12.81 3.76
CA ILE A 332 16.60 -12.70 2.70
C ILE A 332 15.82 -14.01 2.51
N PHE A 333 16.48 -15.18 2.48
CA PHE A 333 15.85 -16.45 2.14
C PHE A 333 15.57 -17.40 3.32
N GLY A 334 16.00 -17.07 4.54
CA GLY A 334 15.88 -17.95 5.71
C GLY A 334 16.74 -19.22 5.65
N LYS A 335 17.59 -19.35 4.61
CA LYS A 335 18.44 -20.51 4.32
C LYS A 335 19.75 -20.07 3.67
N ASP A 336 20.83 -20.81 3.90
CA ASP A 336 22.06 -20.67 3.12
C ASP A 336 21.79 -20.98 1.65
N THR A 337 21.81 -19.97 0.79
CA THR A 337 21.57 -20.08 -0.65
C THR A 337 22.31 -19.00 -1.43
N THR A 338 22.37 -19.13 -2.76
CA THR A 338 23.00 -18.16 -3.65
C THR A 338 21.96 -17.18 -4.21
N ILE A 339 22.23 -15.88 -4.11
CA ILE A 339 21.57 -14.87 -4.95
C ILE A 339 22.10 -15.02 -6.38
N GLU A 340 21.22 -15.32 -7.33
CA GLU A 340 21.53 -15.47 -8.75
C GLU A 340 21.33 -14.15 -9.51
N LYS A 341 20.25 -13.41 -9.19
CA LYS A 341 19.87 -12.17 -9.87
C LYS A 341 19.28 -11.17 -8.86
N VAL A 342 19.56 -9.89 -9.05
CA VAL A 342 18.78 -8.79 -8.45
C VAL A 342 18.38 -7.83 -9.54
N THR A 343 17.11 -7.43 -9.60
CA THR A 343 16.62 -6.46 -10.60
C THR A 343 15.79 -5.36 -9.97
N ASP A 344 15.85 -4.16 -10.55
CA ASP A 344 14.91 -3.09 -10.22
C ASP A 344 13.53 -3.39 -10.81
N SER A 345 12.46 -3.06 -10.11
CA SER A 345 11.09 -3.13 -10.65
C SER A 345 10.85 -2.09 -11.75
N ALA A 346 11.71 -1.07 -11.86
CA ALA A 346 11.72 -0.14 -12.98
C ALA A 346 12.43 -0.69 -14.25
N ASP A 347 13.30 -1.71 -14.11
CA ASP A 347 13.98 -2.37 -15.23
C ASP A 347 14.39 -3.82 -14.87
N GLU A 348 13.46 -4.77 -15.08
CA GLU A 348 13.68 -6.19 -14.82
C GLU A 348 14.69 -6.85 -15.79
N THR A 349 15.20 -6.12 -16.78
CA THR A 349 16.16 -6.62 -17.77
C THR A 349 17.62 -6.50 -17.31
N VAL A 350 17.91 -5.60 -16.36
CA VAL A 350 19.26 -5.34 -15.86
C VAL A 350 19.50 -6.06 -14.54
N ASN A 351 20.46 -6.99 -14.51
CA ASN A 351 20.97 -7.53 -13.24
C ASN A 351 21.88 -6.49 -12.54
N LEU A 352 21.55 -6.18 -11.29
CA LEU A 352 22.22 -5.22 -10.42
C LEU A 352 23.21 -5.87 -9.43
N TYR A 353 23.29 -7.20 -9.38
CA TYR A 353 24.09 -7.94 -8.39
C TYR A 353 24.99 -8.98 -9.07
N GLU A 354 26.31 -8.84 -8.88
CA GLU A 354 27.33 -9.71 -9.49
C GLU A 354 28.48 -9.94 -8.48
N ASN A 355 29.11 -11.11 -8.54
CA ASN A 355 30.28 -11.46 -7.71
C ASN A 355 30.07 -11.34 -6.17
N GLY A 356 28.81 -11.40 -5.69
CA GLY A 356 28.48 -11.32 -4.26
C GLY A 356 28.18 -9.90 -3.74
N GLY A 357 28.02 -8.90 -4.61
CA GLY A 357 27.66 -7.55 -4.21
C GLY A 357 26.90 -6.77 -5.29
N PHE A 358 26.41 -5.59 -4.91
CA PHE A 358 25.78 -4.67 -5.85
C PHE A 358 26.79 -4.07 -6.83
N VAL A 359 26.36 -3.95 -8.09
CA VAL A 359 27.13 -3.35 -9.18
C VAL A 359 26.92 -1.83 -9.15
N MET A 360 27.75 -1.16 -8.35
CA MET A 360 27.56 0.23 -7.90
C MET A 360 27.40 1.27 -9.03
N ASP A 361 27.97 1.05 -10.22
CA ASP A 361 27.85 1.95 -11.38
C ASP A 361 26.52 1.80 -12.15
N LYS A 362 25.78 0.70 -11.91
CA LYS A 362 24.39 0.54 -12.37
C LYS A 362 23.37 1.08 -11.36
N LEU A 363 23.76 1.26 -10.09
CA LEU A 363 22.88 1.82 -9.07
C LEU A 363 22.65 3.32 -9.30
N THR A 364 21.46 3.79 -8.94
CA THR A 364 21.10 5.20 -8.96
C THR A 364 20.48 5.57 -7.62
N VAL A 365 20.80 6.76 -7.09
CA VAL A 365 20.42 7.16 -5.73
C VAL A 365 18.91 7.31 -5.51
N GLY A 366 18.47 7.11 -4.27
CA GLY A 366 17.08 7.16 -3.82
C GLY A 366 16.45 5.79 -3.56
N GLU A 367 15.15 5.81 -3.25
CA GLU A 367 14.33 4.63 -2.92
C GLU A 367 14.01 3.80 -4.19
N ARG A 368 14.06 2.47 -4.09
CA ARG A 368 13.78 1.48 -5.17
C ARG A 368 13.04 0.26 -4.61
N VAL A 369 12.41 -0.52 -5.49
CA VAL A 369 11.87 -1.85 -5.18
C VAL A 369 12.58 -2.87 -6.05
N MET A 370 13.24 -3.86 -5.44
CA MET A 370 14.09 -4.81 -6.15
C MET A 370 13.66 -6.25 -5.92
N THR A 371 13.65 -7.05 -6.99
CA THR A 371 13.44 -8.50 -6.92
C THR A 371 14.77 -9.21 -6.78
N VAL A 372 14.99 -9.90 -5.66
CA VAL A 372 16.18 -10.71 -5.32
C VAL A 372 15.83 -12.19 -5.53
N GLN A 373 16.55 -12.87 -6.42
CA GLN A 373 16.22 -14.24 -6.86
C GLN A 373 17.33 -15.22 -6.49
N ASN A 374 16.93 -16.40 -6.01
CA ASN A 374 17.73 -17.62 -6.00
C ASN A 374 17.24 -18.56 -7.14
N PRO A 375 17.84 -19.75 -7.36
CA PRO A 375 17.44 -20.63 -8.47
C PRO A 375 16.01 -21.20 -8.40
N ASP A 376 15.42 -21.26 -7.19
CA ASP A 376 14.09 -21.82 -6.92
C ASP A 376 12.98 -20.74 -6.99
N TYR A 377 13.22 -19.58 -6.37
CA TYR A 377 12.26 -18.48 -6.18
C TYR A 377 12.93 -17.13 -5.86
N GLY A 378 12.15 -16.06 -5.79
CA GLY A 378 12.63 -14.72 -5.40
C GLY A 378 11.72 -13.95 -4.45
N TYR A 379 12.26 -12.86 -3.90
CA TYR A 379 11.54 -11.89 -3.08
C TYR A 379 11.64 -10.48 -3.66
N LYS A 380 10.55 -9.71 -3.59
CA LYS A 380 10.61 -8.25 -3.74
C LYS A 380 10.87 -7.60 -2.39
N ILE A 381 11.84 -6.67 -2.36
CA ILE A 381 12.25 -5.91 -1.17
C ILE A 381 12.41 -4.43 -1.50
N THR A 382 12.36 -3.56 -0.49
CA THR A 382 12.66 -2.12 -0.65
C THR A 382 14.15 -1.87 -0.47
N VAL A 383 14.76 -1.06 -1.33
CA VAL A 383 16.19 -0.72 -1.27
C VAL A 383 16.39 0.79 -1.36
N VAL A 384 17.11 1.37 -0.41
CA VAL A 384 17.41 2.82 -0.37
C VAL A 384 18.89 3.04 -0.69
N VAL A 385 19.17 3.65 -1.85
CA VAL A 385 20.53 3.95 -2.29
C VAL A 385 20.90 5.39 -1.88
N ALA A 386 21.55 5.53 -0.72
CA ALA A 386 21.90 6.83 -0.16
C ALA A 386 23.28 7.31 -0.65
N THR A 387 23.41 8.61 -0.94
CA THR A 387 24.69 9.30 -1.13
C THR A 387 25.58 9.17 0.12
N LYS A 388 24.98 9.25 1.32
CA LYS A 388 25.64 8.99 2.60
C LYS A 388 24.62 8.62 3.67
N ILE A 389 24.99 7.71 4.57
CA ILE A 389 24.30 7.48 5.85
C ILE A 389 25.07 8.24 6.95
N LEU A 390 24.61 9.44 7.25
CA LEU A 390 25.20 10.37 8.21
C LEU A 390 24.99 9.86 9.64
N ARG A 391 26.05 9.81 10.46
CA ARG A 391 25.99 9.30 11.85
C ARG A 391 26.70 10.16 12.90
N THR A 392 27.57 11.07 12.47
CA THR A 392 28.43 11.86 13.35
C THR A 392 28.34 13.35 13.05
N GLU A 393 28.76 14.18 14.00
CA GLU A 393 28.88 15.63 13.81
C GLU A 393 29.78 15.97 12.60
N ASP A 394 30.82 15.17 12.35
CA ASP A 394 31.73 15.35 11.22
C ASP A 394 31.09 14.95 9.88
N ASP A 395 30.22 13.93 9.83
CA ASP A 395 29.42 13.66 8.63
C ASP A 395 28.55 14.88 8.27
N LEU A 396 27.91 15.48 9.27
CA LEU A 396 27.03 16.64 9.10
C LEU A 396 27.81 17.90 8.65
N LYS A 397 29.01 18.15 9.21
CA LYS A 397 29.91 19.24 8.78
C LYS A 397 30.35 19.12 7.32
N ASN A 398 30.51 17.88 6.82
CA ASN A 398 31.01 17.61 5.47
C ASN A 398 29.90 17.38 4.43
N MET A 399 28.62 17.35 4.84
CA MET A 399 27.47 17.05 3.98
C MET A 399 27.44 17.84 2.66
N GLN A 400 27.78 19.13 2.67
CA GLN A 400 27.78 19.95 1.45
C GLN A 400 28.93 19.53 0.49
N THR A 401 30.08 19.13 1.03
CA THR A 401 31.20 18.58 0.26
C THR A 401 30.86 17.21 -0.32
N LEU A 402 30.24 16.32 0.47
CA LEU A 402 29.70 15.04 0.01
C LEU A 402 28.65 15.22 -1.09
N GLY A 403 27.85 16.29 -1.01
CA GLY A 403 26.88 16.68 -2.04
C GLY A 403 27.47 17.45 -3.23
N GLY A 404 28.79 17.56 -3.35
CA GLY A 404 29.48 18.14 -4.49
C GLY A 404 29.38 19.66 -4.64
N VAL A 405 29.36 20.42 -3.52
CA VAL A 405 29.20 21.88 -3.51
C VAL A 405 30.21 22.63 -4.39
N GLN A 406 29.73 23.67 -5.08
CA GLN A 406 30.53 24.54 -5.95
C GLN A 406 30.35 26.01 -5.56
N GLU A 407 31.23 26.92 -6.02
CA GLU A 407 31.08 28.37 -5.85
C GLU A 407 30.77 29.05 -7.19
N ILE A 408 29.72 29.86 -7.24
CA ILE A 408 29.26 30.59 -8.44
C ILE A 408 29.16 32.09 -8.14
N LYS A 409 29.65 32.94 -9.05
CA LYS A 409 29.63 34.41 -8.94
C LYS A 409 28.86 35.05 -10.10
N GLN A 410 27.93 35.96 -9.81
CA GLN A 410 26.99 36.51 -10.80
C GLN A 410 26.44 37.89 -10.40
N THR A 411 26.23 38.79 -11.37
CA THR A 411 25.52 40.07 -11.17
C THR A 411 24.03 39.89 -11.50
N VAL A 412 23.12 40.26 -10.57
CA VAL A 412 21.67 40.14 -10.74
C VAL A 412 20.99 41.46 -10.35
N ASN A 413 20.10 41.97 -11.23
CA ASN A 413 19.42 43.25 -11.07
C ASN A 413 20.35 44.43 -10.69
N GLY A 414 21.57 44.43 -11.23
CA GLY A 414 22.59 45.46 -11.00
C GLY A 414 23.41 45.31 -9.72
N ILE A 415 23.37 44.14 -9.05
CA ILE A 415 24.06 43.87 -7.79
C ILE A 415 24.89 42.58 -7.91
N ASP A 416 26.16 42.63 -7.48
CA ASP A 416 27.10 41.50 -7.56
C ASP A 416 26.93 40.51 -6.40
N MET A 417 26.88 39.22 -6.73
CA MET A 417 26.53 38.11 -5.82
C MET A 417 27.48 36.91 -5.94
N THR A 418 27.51 36.07 -4.89
CA THR A 418 28.18 34.75 -4.84
C THR A 418 27.25 33.74 -4.15
N TYR A 419 27.11 32.51 -4.67
CA TYR A 419 26.23 31.45 -4.13
C TYR A 419 26.80 30.03 -4.37
N TYR A 420 26.18 29.00 -3.76
CA TYR A 420 26.83 27.69 -3.54
C TYR A 420 25.89 26.46 -3.67
N PRO A 421 25.62 25.94 -4.88
CA PRO A 421 24.69 24.81 -5.08
C PRO A 421 25.32 23.43 -4.81
N TYR A 422 24.50 22.48 -4.33
CA TYR A 422 24.87 21.07 -4.07
C TYR A 422 23.63 20.13 -4.07
N SER A 423 23.82 18.80 -4.12
CA SER A 423 22.71 17.82 -4.22
C SER A 423 23.08 16.42 -3.71
N GLY A 424 22.10 15.51 -3.61
CA GLY A 424 22.30 14.12 -3.18
C GLY A 424 21.04 13.47 -2.58
N TYR A 425 21.15 12.24 -2.08
CA TYR A 425 20.14 11.61 -1.22
C TYR A 425 20.81 11.21 0.10
N PHE A 426 20.69 12.06 1.12
CA PHE A 426 21.31 11.86 2.44
C PHE A 426 20.30 11.22 3.39
N ILE A 427 20.74 10.26 4.21
CA ILE A 427 19.91 9.74 5.30
C ILE A 427 20.64 9.84 6.64
N LEU A 428 19.92 10.10 7.73
CA LEU A 428 20.47 9.90 9.09
C LEU A 428 20.43 8.41 9.45
N GLY A 429 21.47 7.94 10.14
CA GLY A 429 21.53 6.58 10.71
C GLY A 429 21.41 6.53 12.24
N ASN A 430 21.39 7.70 12.89
CA ASN A 430 21.14 7.93 14.32
C ASN A 430 20.98 9.45 14.54
N ASP A 431 20.62 9.85 15.77
CA ASP A 431 20.61 11.25 16.19
C ASP A 431 22.04 11.82 16.22
N ILE A 432 22.21 13.05 15.72
CA ILE A 432 23.51 13.72 15.62
C ILE A 432 23.54 14.96 16.51
N ARG A 433 24.32 14.87 17.57
CA ARG A 433 24.66 16.02 18.39
C ARG A 433 25.64 16.95 17.65
N ALA A 434 25.34 18.26 17.63
CA ALA A 434 26.25 19.29 17.18
C ALA A 434 26.53 20.36 18.26
N THR A 435 27.82 20.56 18.54
CA THR A 435 28.40 21.58 19.44
C THR A 435 28.80 22.86 18.70
N VAL A 436 28.73 22.84 17.36
CA VAL A 436 29.32 23.86 16.48
C VAL A 436 28.57 25.20 16.53
N SER A 437 29.33 26.28 16.71
CA SER A 437 28.95 27.61 16.23
C SER A 437 29.08 27.66 14.70
N VAL A 438 27.98 27.39 13.99
CA VAL A 438 27.92 27.50 12.53
C VAL A 438 28.05 28.97 12.13
N ASP A 439 29.22 29.30 11.60
CA ASP A 439 29.66 30.67 11.32
C ASP A 439 29.47 31.05 9.85
N LYS A 440 30.20 32.08 9.39
CA LYS A 440 30.11 32.58 8.01
C LYS A 440 30.81 31.71 6.97
N GLU A 441 31.65 30.77 7.41
CA GLU A 441 32.43 29.89 6.54
C GLU A 441 31.65 28.61 6.21
N HIS A 442 30.87 28.11 7.17
CA HIS A 442 30.09 26.87 7.05
C HIS A 442 28.65 27.07 6.54
N THR A 443 28.16 28.30 6.45
CA THR A 443 26.84 28.63 5.86
C THR A 443 26.96 29.03 4.38
N TYR A 444 26.81 28.04 3.51
CA TYR A 444 26.96 28.11 2.05
C TYR A 444 25.72 28.65 1.34
N GLY A 445 25.48 29.96 1.44
CA GLY A 445 24.35 30.66 0.79
C GLY A 445 24.72 31.97 0.09
N ALA A 446 23.73 32.66 -0.46
CA ALA A 446 23.85 33.81 -1.36
C ALA A 446 24.31 35.12 -0.67
N LYS A 447 25.55 35.52 -0.95
CA LYS A 447 26.28 36.68 -0.36
C LYS A 447 26.43 37.82 -1.39
N THR A 448 26.40 39.09 -0.96
CA THR A 448 26.52 40.28 -1.86
C THR A 448 27.64 41.23 -1.49
N ASN A 449 28.28 41.84 -2.50
CA ASN A 449 29.32 42.85 -2.29
C ASN A 449 28.78 44.11 -1.58
N GLY A 450 29.37 44.48 -0.43
CA GLY A 450 29.10 45.75 0.26
C GLY A 450 28.02 45.73 1.34
N HIS A 451 27.39 44.59 1.63
CA HIS A 451 26.58 44.39 2.84
C HIS A 451 27.06 43.16 3.60
N ASN A 452 27.06 43.24 4.94
CA ASN A 452 27.75 42.26 5.79
C ASN A 452 26.90 41.01 6.11
N GLY A 453 25.95 40.67 5.21
CA GLY A 453 24.95 39.63 5.39
C GLY A 453 24.31 39.20 4.05
N TYR A 454 23.46 38.19 4.12
CA TYR A 454 22.82 37.54 2.99
C TYR A 454 21.64 38.35 2.41
N ARG A 455 21.30 38.11 1.14
CA ARG A 455 20.28 38.89 0.43
C ARG A 455 19.39 38.01 -0.45
N SER A 456 18.08 38.25 -0.39
CA SER A 456 17.13 37.74 -1.39
C SER A 456 17.50 38.21 -2.81
N CYS A 457 17.45 37.27 -3.75
CA CYS A 457 17.57 37.49 -5.18
C CYS A 457 16.81 36.37 -5.92
N ASN A 458 16.08 36.70 -6.99
CA ASN A 458 15.27 35.70 -7.71
C ASN A 458 16.13 34.93 -8.73
N ILE A 459 16.96 34.04 -8.20
CA ILE A 459 17.75 33.03 -8.92
C ILE A 459 17.21 31.65 -8.48
N ASP A 460 17.18 30.70 -9.41
CA ASP A 460 16.97 29.28 -9.11
C ASP A 460 18.33 28.55 -9.00
N ASN A 461 18.40 27.46 -8.23
CA ASN A 461 19.61 26.63 -8.05
C ASN A 461 20.81 27.39 -7.44
N MET A 462 20.63 27.95 -6.24
CA MET A 462 21.66 28.68 -5.49
C MET A 462 22.24 27.94 -4.28
N GLY A 463 21.69 26.77 -3.95
CA GLY A 463 21.98 26.00 -2.72
C GLY A 463 21.59 24.52 -2.87
N PHE A 464 21.11 23.87 -1.80
CA PHE A 464 20.74 22.45 -1.86
C PHE A 464 19.57 22.19 -2.83
N THR A 465 19.63 21.05 -3.52
CA THR A 465 18.58 20.57 -4.46
C THR A 465 18.24 19.09 -4.28
N GLY A 466 18.86 18.39 -3.33
CA GLY A 466 18.71 16.95 -3.13
C GLY A 466 17.58 16.57 -2.16
N THR A 467 17.57 15.31 -1.74
CA THR A 467 16.80 14.83 -0.59
C THR A 467 17.70 14.68 0.63
N PHE A 468 17.25 15.15 1.78
CA PHE A 468 17.73 14.77 3.10
C PHE A 468 16.57 14.07 3.80
N ASP A 469 16.73 12.81 4.20
CA ASP A 469 15.75 12.06 4.98
C ASP A 469 16.33 11.75 6.37
N GLY A 470 15.83 12.44 7.39
CA GLY A 470 16.26 12.15 8.75
C GLY A 470 15.77 10.80 9.28
N ARG A 471 14.90 10.08 8.56
CA ARG A 471 14.32 8.78 8.95
C ARG A 471 13.64 8.75 10.33
N GLY A 472 13.33 9.92 10.91
CA GLY A 472 12.97 10.01 12.31
C GLY A 472 14.16 10.24 13.25
N HIS A 473 15.15 11.05 12.90
CA HIS A 473 16.30 11.38 13.76
C HIS A 473 16.50 12.89 13.98
N THR A 474 17.15 13.19 15.11
CA THR A 474 17.37 14.54 15.63
C THR A 474 18.76 15.08 15.35
N ILE A 475 18.86 16.39 15.10
CA ILE A 475 20.10 17.15 15.10
C ILE A 475 19.99 18.29 16.13
N SER A 476 20.84 18.30 17.15
CA SER A 476 20.68 19.20 18.32
C SER A 476 21.91 20.05 18.64
N GLY A 477 21.73 21.19 19.30
CA GLY A 477 22.78 21.91 20.03
C GLY A 477 23.52 23.05 19.31
N PHE A 478 23.37 23.20 17.99
CA PHE A 478 24.22 24.12 17.21
C PHE A 478 23.78 25.59 17.27
N MET A 479 24.74 26.52 17.16
CA MET A 479 24.49 27.96 17.08
C MET A 479 24.65 28.48 15.66
N LEU A 480 23.86 29.47 15.25
CA LEU A 480 23.93 30.13 13.95
C LEU A 480 24.14 31.63 14.10
N LYS A 481 25.16 32.15 13.43
CA LYS A 481 25.48 33.60 13.46
C LYS A 481 24.94 34.34 12.23
N ASN A 482 24.93 33.71 11.07
CA ASN A 482 24.35 34.23 9.83
C ASN A 482 24.00 33.02 8.94
N GLY A 483 22.89 33.04 8.20
CA GLY A 483 22.47 31.91 7.36
C GLY A 483 21.91 30.72 8.13
N GLY A 484 21.86 29.54 7.49
CA GLY A 484 21.30 28.30 8.04
C GLY A 484 22.04 27.04 7.62
N LEU A 485 21.71 25.90 8.24
CA LEU A 485 22.43 24.62 8.14
C LEU A 485 22.62 24.15 6.68
N PHE A 486 21.56 24.20 5.87
CA PHE A 486 21.62 23.78 4.47
C PHE A 486 22.13 24.88 3.52
N GLY A 487 22.51 26.06 4.03
CA GLY A 487 22.86 27.23 3.21
C GLY A 487 21.61 27.96 2.72
N ASP A 488 21.27 27.81 1.44
CA ASP A 488 19.96 28.10 0.86
C ASP A 488 19.33 26.79 0.34
N LEU A 489 18.00 26.65 0.32
CA LEU A 489 17.31 25.55 -0.38
C LEU A 489 16.78 26.04 -1.73
N SER A 490 16.87 25.19 -2.75
CA SER A 490 16.56 25.50 -4.15
C SER A 490 15.67 24.45 -4.83
N ASN A 491 15.23 24.77 -6.05
CA ASN A 491 14.22 24.03 -6.82
C ASN A 491 14.42 22.51 -6.82
N GLY A 492 13.47 21.79 -6.21
CA GLY A 492 13.47 20.33 -6.12
C GLY A 492 13.97 19.76 -4.79
N ALA A 493 14.61 20.57 -3.94
CA ALA A 493 15.09 20.09 -2.63
C ALA A 493 13.96 19.55 -1.76
N VAL A 494 14.22 18.47 -1.04
CA VAL A 494 13.35 17.87 -0.04
C VAL A 494 14.14 17.69 1.24
N ILE A 495 13.76 18.39 2.30
CA ILE A 495 14.19 18.08 3.67
C ILE A 495 13.02 17.34 4.31
N LYS A 496 13.17 16.03 4.59
CA LYS A 496 12.12 15.20 5.19
C LYS A 496 12.54 14.52 6.48
N ASN A 497 11.55 14.27 7.34
CA ASN A 497 11.61 13.39 8.50
C ASN A 497 12.80 13.68 9.45
N VAL A 498 13.07 14.97 9.72
CA VAL A 498 14.25 15.41 10.49
C VAL A 498 13.89 16.51 11.49
N ALA A 499 14.58 16.50 12.62
CA ALA A 499 14.29 17.38 13.74
C ALA A 499 15.50 18.23 14.15
N PHE A 500 15.29 19.53 14.45
CA PHE A 500 16.36 20.45 14.86
C PHE A 500 16.10 21.02 16.27
N THR A 501 17.01 20.86 17.24
CA THR A 501 16.84 21.34 18.64
C THR A 501 17.92 22.24 19.19
N ASN A 502 17.55 23.07 20.15
CA ASN A 502 18.42 23.98 20.91
C ASN A 502 19.14 25.03 20.06
N ILE A 503 18.53 25.47 18.96
CA ILE A 503 19.25 26.24 17.94
C ILE A 503 19.38 27.71 18.32
N GLN A 504 20.61 28.19 18.50
CA GLN A 504 20.88 29.56 18.97
C GLN A 504 21.03 30.54 17.80
N LEU A 505 20.12 31.51 17.64
CA LEU A 505 20.15 32.51 16.57
C LEU A 505 20.81 33.81 17.06
N ASN A 506 22.13 33.77 17.24
CA ASN A 506 22.89 34.75 18.04
C ASN A 506 23.64 35.80 17.19
N GLY A 507 23.13 36.11 16.00
CA GLY A 507 23.71 37.14 15.14
C GLY A 507 22.65 37.98 14.46
N SER A 508 22.92 38.41 13.23
CA SER A 508 21.93 39.05 12.37
C SER A 508 21.77 38.25 11.10
N GLN A 509 20.54 37.94 10.71
CA GLN A 509 20.21 37.18 9.50
C GLN A 509 20.53 35.66 9.61
N ALA A 510 20.42 35.10 10.82
CA ALA A 510 20.49 33.66 11.08
C ALA A 510 19.11 32.98 10.95
N ALA A 511 19.08 31.72 10.51
CA ALA A 511 17.89 30.86 10.52
C ALA A 511 18.22 29.36 10.49
N THR A 512 17.49 28.50 11.21
CA THR A 512 17.88 27.11 11.47
C THR A 512 18.11 26.28 10.20
N VAL A 513 17.09 26.16 9.35
CA VAL A 513 17.13 25.25 8.20
C VAL A 513 17.97 25.87 7.08
N ALA A 514 17.59 27.07 6.61
CA ALA A 514 18.29 27.74 5.52
C ALA A 514 18.05 29.25 5.53
N HIS A 515 18.96 30.02 4.94
CA HIS A 515 18.79 31.46 4.78
C HIS A 515 17.57 31.79 3.90
N SER A 516 17.50 31.21 2.70
CA SER A 516 16.34 31.27 1.80
C SER A 516 15.86 29.86 1.47
N ILE A 517 14.56 29.69 1.30
CA ILE A 517 13.96 28.44 0.81
C ILE A 517 13.20 28.76 -0.48
N ARG A 518 13.47 28.02 -1.56
CA ARG A 518 13.00 28.35 -2.91
C ARG A 518 12.58 27.12 -3.70
N LYS A 519 11.31 27.01 -4.10
CA LYS A 519 10.76 25.87 -4.87
C LYS A 519 11.14 24.49 -4.29
N ALA A 520 11.19 24.44 -2.97
CA ALA A 520 11.68 23.33 -2.16
C ALA A 520 10.60 22.87 -1.18
N LYS A 521 10.72 21.64 -0.72
CA LYS A 521 9.82 21.02 0.26
C LYS A 521 10.53 20.82 1.59
N LEU A 522 9.89 21.23 2.67
CA LEU A 522 10.12 20.64 4.00
C LEU A 522 8.93 19.72 4.24
N ILE A 523 9.16 18.47 4.61
CA ILE A 523 8.12 17.44 4.78
C ILE A 523 8.37 16.73 6.11
N ASN A 524 7.57 17.00 7.15
CA ASN A 524 7.80 16.44 8.49
C ASN A 524 9.14 16.97 9.06
N VAL A 525 9.21 18.28 9.35
CA VAL A 525 10.43 18.96 9.86
C VAL A 525 10.18 19.78 11.12
N PHE A 526 10.91 19.48 12.21
CA PHE A 526 10.85 20.26 13.44
C PHE A 526 11.97 21.28 13.52
N VAL A 527 11.66 22.49 13.98
CA VAL A 527 12.64 23.53 14.29
C VAL A 527 12.38 24.08 15.68
N ASP A 528 13.28 23.78 16.59
CA ASP A 528 13.38 24.46 17.87
C ASP A 528 14.57 25.42 17.94
N ALA A 529 14.26 26.71 18.11
CA ALA A 529 15.24 27.80 18.06
C ALA A 529 15.05 28.85 19.17
N ASN A 530 16.05 29.69 19.35
CA ASN A 530 16.13 30.72 20.39
C ASN A 530 16.77 32.00 19.82
N ASN A 531 16.16 33.16 20.03
CA ASN A 531 16.63 34.43 19.46
C ASN A 531 17.07 35.43 20.55
N GLU A 532 18.31 35.26 21.02
CA GLU A 532 18.93 36.02 22.13
C GLU A 532 19.42 37.42 21.70
N MET A 533 18.56 38.25 21.10
CA MET A 533 19.00 39.55 20.57
C MET A 533 19.39 40.56 21.67
N THR A 534 20.65 41.01 21.67
CA THR A 534 21.16 41.97 22.67
C THR A 534 21.15 43.44 22.21
N ALA A 535 21.19 43.73 20.90
CA ALA A 535 21.03 45.08 20.34
C ALA A 535 20.78 45.06 18.82
N ASP A 536 20.07 46.07 18.30
CA ASP A 536 20.04 46.60 16.91
C ASP A 536 19.82 45.64 15.70
N GLY A 537 19.58 44.35 15.92
CA GLY A 537 19.49 43.33 14.87
C GLY A 537 18.10 43.15 14.23
N PHE A 538 17.91 43.60 12.98
CA PHE A 538 16.73 43.24 12.19
C PHE A 538 16.85 41.84 11.55
N GLY A 539 15.98 40.92 11.99
CA GLY A 539 15.53 39.77 11.18
C GLY A 539 16.40 38.51 11.19
N ASN A 540 16.54 37.88 12.36
CA ASN A 540 16.66 36.42 12.46
C ASN A 540 15.28 35.76 12.27
N SER A 541 15.24 34.46 11.98
CA SER A 541 14.01 33.69 11.74
C SER A 541 14.24 32.21 12.09
N PRO A 542 13.29 31.47 12.68
CA PRO A 542 13.50 30.04 12.94
C PRO A 542 13.65 29.18 11.67
N ILE A 543 12.74 29.24 10.70
CA ILE A 543 12.83 28.39 9.48
C ILE A 543 13.80 29.00 8.46
N SER A 544 13.45 30.18 7.95
CA SER A 544 14.20 30.87 6.91
C SER A 544 13.88 32.35 6.82
N ARG A 545 14.86 33.13 6.38
CA ARG A 545 14.73 34.57 6.25
C ARG A 545 13.98 34.99 4.98
N TYR A 546 13.96 34.15 3.95
CA TYR A 546 13.19 34.37 2.73
C TYR A 546 12.52 33.10 2.21
N ALA A 547 11.29 33.23 1.71
CA ALA A 547 10.54 32.15 1.08
C ALA A 547 9.94 32.58 -0.28
N ASP A 548 10.04 31.70 -1.28
CA ASP A 548 9.60 31.90 -2.66
C ASP A 548 9.22 30.55 -3.32
N GLY A 549 7.95 30.28 -3.58
CA GLY A 549 7.48 29.03 -4.20
C GLY A 549 7.60 27.78 -3.30
N VAL A 550 7.62 27.95 -1.97
CA VAL A 550 7.95 26.88 -1.00
C VAL A 550 6.73 26.03 -0.67
N THR A 551 6.92 24.72 -0.46
CA THR A 551 5.92 23.87 0.19
C THR A 551 6.42 23.45 1.56
N LEU A 552 5.78 23.94 2.61
CA LEU A 552 6.00 23.46 3.97
C LEU A 552 4.87 22.46 4.26
N THR A 553 5.21 21.18 4.34
CA THR A 553 4.29 20.10 4.72
C THR A 553 4.71 19.56 6.07
N ASN A 554 3.83 19.61 7.05
CA ASN A 554 4.10 19.17 8.41
C ASN A 554 5.39 19.78 8.99
N VAL A 555 5.41 21.09 9.17
CA VAL A 555 6.56 21.82 9.72
C VAL A 555 6.18 22.51 11.03
N VAL A 556 6.97 22.34 12.09
CA VAL A 556 6.73 23.01 13.38
C VAL A 556 7.92 23.87 13.76
N VAL A 557 7.59 25.00 14.40
CA VAL A 557 8.53 25.98 14.92
C VAL A 557 8.29 26.27 16.39
N VAL A 558 9.37 26.35 17.13
CA VAL A 558 9.41 26.94 18.48
C VAL A 558 10.46 28.03 18.53
N ALA A 559 10.12 29.19 19.12
CA ALA A 559 11.04 30.32 19.27
C ALA A 559 10.90 31.06 20.62
N SER A 560 12.01 31.30 21.32
CA SER A 560 12.08 32.44 22.27
C SER A 560 12.36 33.73 21.51
N ILE A 561 11.73 34.83 21.92
CA ILE A 561 11.94 36.18 21.37
C ILE A 561 12.00 37.18 22.52
N LYS A 562 13.21 37.50 22.97
CA LYS A 562 13.43 38.54 23.97
C LYS A 562 13.19 39.93 23.37
N THR A 563 11.99 40.49 23.55
CA THR A 563 11.65 41.86 23.12
C THR A 563 12.21 42.91 24.08
N SER A 564 13.10 43.79 23.62
CA SER A 564 13.52 44.99 24.38
C SER A 564 12.45 46.09 24.32
N LYS A 565 12.21 46.80 25.43
CA LYS A 565 11.15 47.85 25.53
C LYS A 565 11.34 49.06 24.61
N ASP A 566 12.52 49.24 24.03
CA ASP A 566 12.87 50.43 23.24
C ASP A 566 12.64 50.26 21.72
N PHE A 567 12.36 49.05 21.24
CA PHE A 567 12.28 48.72 19.81
C PHE A 567 11.07 47.83 19.47
N GLY A 568 9.89 48.46 19.36
CA GLY A 568 8.61 47.76 19.13
C GLY A 568 8.40 47.22 17.71
N GLN A 569 9.09 46.13 17.35
CA GLN A 569 8.65 45.17 16.32
C GLN A 569 9.01 43.73 16.78
N PRO A 570 8.09 42.74 16.64
CA PRO A 570 8.41 41.34 16.89
C PRO A 570 9.41 40.78 15.87
N ALA A 571 10.07 39.66 16.21
CA ALA A 571 10.89 38.92 15.24
C ALA A 571 10.00 38.01 14.36
N ASN A 572 10.34 37.92 13.08
CA ASN A 572 9.50 37.25 12.07
C ASN A 572 9.78 35.75 11.97
N LEU A 573 8.71 34.94 11.98
CA LEU A 573 8.74 33.49 11.73
C LEU A 573 9.46 33.11 10.43
N ILE A 574 9.09 33.79 9.35
CA ILE A 574 9.76 33.77 8.04
C ILE A 574 10.07 35.23 7.74
N GLY A 575 11.35 35.55 7.52
CA GLY A 575 11.82 36.94 7.58
C GLY A 575 11.09 37.90 6.62
N LEU A 576 10.92 37.47 5.36
CA LEU A 576 10.24 38.18 4.28
C LEU A 576 9.74 37.16 3.24
N ILE A 577 8.42 37.04 3.10
CA ILE A 577 7.79 36.29 2.00
C ILE A 577 7.90 37.13 0.71
N LEU A 578 8.29 36.50 -0.39
CA LEU A 578 8.52 37.17 -1.68
C LEU A 578 7.41 36.86 -2.69
N SER A 579 7.00 35.59 -2.73
CA SER A 579 5.97 35.01 -3.61
C SER A 579 5.49 33.68 -3.00
N ASP A 580 4.29 33.24 -3.42
CA ASP A 580 3.61 31.97 -3.16
C ASP A 580 4.33 30.99 -2.20
N VAL A 581 3.83 30.88 -0.96
CA VAL A 581 4.24 29.82 -0.02
C VAL A 581 3.01 28.98 0.31
N THR A 582 3.14 27.67 0.13
CA THR A 582 2.10 26.68 0.45
C THR A 582 2.37 26.12 1.84
N TYR A 583 1.46 26.39 2.77
CA TYR A 583 1.51 25.90 4.15
C TYR A 583 0.51 24.75 4.32
N ASN A 584 1.00 23.52 4.17
CA ASN A 584 0.27 22.31 4.52
C ASN A 584 0.66 21.97 5.98
N ASN A 585 -0.05 22.54 6.94
CA ASN A 585 0.23 22.35 8.37
C ASN A 585 1.61 22.91 8.79
N LEU A 586 1.70 24.25 8.90
CA LEU A 586 2.80 24.95 9.58
C LEU A 586 2.32 25.48 10.93
N TYR A 587 3.08 25.23 12.01
CA TYR A 587 2.73 25.71 13.35
C TYR A 587 3.90 26.37 14.06
N VAL A 588 3.59 27.27 15.00
CA VAL A 588 4.54 28.20 15.62
C VAL A 588 4.17 28.46 17.08
N PHE A 589 5.13 28.40 17.98
CA PHE A 589 4.92 28.67 19.40
C PHE A 589 6.02 29.58 19.95
N TYR A 590 5.59 30.58 20.73
CA TYR A 590 6.51 31.54 21.35
C TYR A 590 6.70 31.24 22.82
N LYS A 591 7.96 30.96 23.19
CA LYS A 591 8.37 30.38 24.47
C LYS A 591 8.08 31.34 25.63
N ASP A 592 8.59 32.57 25.56
CA ASP A 592 8.43 33.60 26.60
C ASP A 592 7.00 34.20 26.67
N GLY A 593 6.04 33.64 25.92
CA GLY A 593 4.71 34.18 25.71
C GLY A 593 4.68 35.39 24.75
N MET A 594 3.47 35.79 24.34
CA MET A 594 3.30 37.08 23.68
C MET A 594 3.26 38.18 24.73
N ASN A 595 4.26 39.05 24.71
CA ASN A 595 4.36 40.22 25.59
C ASN A 595 3.12 41.14 25.40
N ASP A 596 2.65 41.81 26.44
CA ASP A 596 1.46 42.70 26.42
C ASP A 596 1.57 43.89 25.44
N HIS A 597 2.74 44.07 24.81
CA HIS A 597 3.03 45.03 23.75
C HIS A 597 2.97 44.43 22.33
N LEU A 598 2.50 43.20 22.19
CA LEU A 598 2.17 42.56 20.91
C LEU A 598 0.65 42.55 20.75
N THR A 599 0.06 43.74 20.60
CA THR A 599 -1.37 43.82 20.24
C THR A 599 -1.57 43.35 18.80
N GLU A 600 -2.75 42.79 18.53
CA GLU A 600 -3.16 42.23 17.24
C GLU A 600 -2.92 43.18 16.04
N GLY A 601 -2.99 44.49 16.26
CA GLY A 601 -2.76 45.52 15.24
C GLY A 601 -1.30 45.93 14.99
N GLU A 602 -0.33 45.39 15.74
CA GLU A 602 1.09 45.79 15.66
C GLU A 602 1.98 44.74 14.95
N MET A 603 1.48 43.51 14.76
CA MET A 603 2.15 42.46 13.97
C MET A 603 2.02 42.72 12.47
N ARG A 604 2.94 43.50 11.90
CA ARG A 604 2.91 43.86 10.48
C ARG A 604 3.49 42.78 9.57
N ASN A 605 2.69 42.37 8.58
CA ASN A 605 3.10 41.69 7.34
C ASN A 605 3.61 40.24 7.47
N LEU A 606 2.95 39.43 8.29
CA LEU A 606 2.81 38.00 8.06
C LEU A 606 1.32 37.64 8.16
N ASP A 607 0.87 36.64 7.41
CA ASP A 607 -0.53 36.19 7.35
C ASP A 607 -0.89 35.33 8.57
N ILE A 608 -0.71 35.93 9.74
CA ILE A 608 -0.86 35.28 11.05
C ILE A 608 -2.33 35.15 11.45
N GLU A 609 -3.26 35.80 10.73
CA GLU A 609 -4.70 35.50 10.82
C GLU A 609 -4.99 34.00 10.59
N ASN A 610 -4.08 33.27 9.93
CA ASN A 610 -4.17 31.83 9.66
C ASN A 610 -3.11 30.98 10.43
N ILE A 611 -2.26 31.57 11.28
CA ILE A 611 -1.31 30.84 12.14
C ILE A 611 -1.76 31.03 13.59
N PRO A 612 -2.31 30.00 14.26
CA PRO A 612 -2.94 30.16 15.57
C PRO A 612 -1.90 30.51 16.65
N LEU A 613 -1.79 31.81 16.95
CA LEU A 613 -1.02 32.40 18.07
C LEU A 613 -1.67 32.10 19.43
N SER A 614 -1.88 30.81 19.65
CA SER A 614 -2.50 30.23 20.82
C SER A 614 -1.41 29.65 21.72
N LYS A 615 -1.71 29.44 23.00
CA LYS A 615 -0.67 29.00 23.94
C LYS A 615 -0.27 27.56 23.66
N ALA A 616 0.93 27.19 24.11
CA ALA A 616 1.35 25.79 24.15
C ALA A 616 0.27 24.96 24.87
N GLY A 617 -0.46 24.17 24.07
CA GLY A 617 -1.65 23.40 24.47
C GLY A 617 -2.77 23.45 23.42
N GLU A 618 -2.81 24.48 22.57
CA GLU A 618 -4.01 24.91 21.84
C GLU A 618 -4.01 24.64 20.31
N VAL A 619 -3.00 23.91 19.81
CA VAL A 619 -2.78 23.69 18.35
C VAL A 619 -2.77 22.18 18.02
N LYS A 620 -2.99 21.88 16.73
CA LYS A 620 -3.84 20.78 16.28
C LYS A 620 -3.37 20.19 14.93
N PHE A 621 -2.65 19.05 14.91
CA PHE A 621 -1.49 18.83 14.02
C PHE A 621 -1.70 18.02 12.71
N GLU A 622 -2.70 18.44 11.90
CA GLU A 622 -3.03 18.12 10.49
C GLU A 622 -2.44 16.95 9.65
N GLY A 623 -1.87 15.86 10.17
CA GLY A 623 -1.20 14.84 9.33
C GLY A 623 0.31 14.76 9.51
N PHE A 624 0.83 15.26 10.62
CA PHE A 624 2.22 15.16 11.08
C PHE A 624 2.62 13.74 11.53
N ASP A 625 1.63 12.90 11.81
CA ASP A 625 1.67 12.19 13.07
C ASP A 625 2.33 10.82 13.04
N ASP A 626 2.61 10.28 11.85
CA ASP A 626 3.50 9.13 11.71
C ASP A 626 4.91 9.45 12.23
N ILE A 627 5.29 10.74 12.29
CA ILE A 627 6.68 11.19 12.49
C ILE A 627 6.85 12.18 13.67
N PHE A 628 5.77 12.78 14.22
CA PHE A 628 5.83 13.78 15.29
C PHE A 628 5.03 13.40 16.55
N ALA A 629 5.42 13.99 17.68
CA ALA A 629 4.79 13.88 19.00
C ALA A 629 4.59 15.29 19.57
N THR A 630 3.72 15.48 20.58
CA THR A 630 3.35 16.82 21.06
C THR A 630 3.70 17.04 22.53
N GLU A 631 4.69 17.88 22.80
CA GLU A 631 5.15 18.21 24.16
C GLU A 631 4.69 19.60 24.59
N GLY A 632 4.03 19.70 25.74
CA GLY A 632 3.44 20.95 26.20
C GLY A 632 2.37 21.54 25.26
N GLY A 633 2.01 20.84 24.17
CA GLY A 633 1.20 21.36 23.07
C GLY A 633 2.00 22.01 21.92
N ILE A 634 3.26 21.58 21.75
CA ILE A 634 4.22 21.98 20.71
C ILE A 634 4.76 20.69 20.06
N PRO A 635 4.65 20.46 18.74
CA PRO A 635 5.04 19.17 18.17
C PRO A 635 6.54 19.03 17.91
N VAL A 636 7.24 18.37 18.83
CA VAL A 636 8.56 17.79 18.59
C VAL A 636 8.46 16.64 17.57
N MET A 637 9.58 16.15 17.02
CA MET A 637 9.50 14.84 16.33
C MET A 637 9.30 13.70 17.35
N LYS A 638 8.81 12.54 16.89
CA LYS A 638 8.62 11.32 17.72
C LYS A 638 9.88 10.82 18.44
N THR A 639 11.04 11.35 18.05
CA THR A 639 12.38 10.94 18.46
C THR A 639 13.19 12.13 18.98
N MET A 640 12.56 12.97 19.81
CA MET A 640 13.19 14.15 20.42
C MET A 640 13.05 14.19 21.94
N PRO A 641 14.04 14.69 22.71
CA PRO A 641 14.05 14.54 24.17
C PRO A 641 14.04 15.85 24.99
N VAL A 642 13.36 15.86 26.15
CA VAL A 642 13.50 16.90 27.18
C VAL A 642 14.79 16.69 27.97
N ALA A 643 15.86 17.21 27.38
CA ALA A 643 17.25 16.84 27.63
C ALA A 643 17.53 15.38 27.25
N SER A 644 18.58 15.16 26.47
CA SER A 644 18.97 13.82 26.01
C SER A 644 19.43 12.88 27.13
N VAL A 645 19.71 13.42 28.33
CA VAL A 645 20.15 12.71 29.54
C VAL A 645 19.59 13.46 30.78
N SER A 646 19.61 12.88 31.99
CA SER A 646 18.91 13.42 33.20
C SER A 646 19.84 13.60 34.42
N GLU A 647 20.36 12.52 35.00
CA GLU A 647 21.65 12.57 35.72
C GLU A 647 22.83 12.90 34.76
N LEU A 648 24.09 12.93 35.26
CA LEU A 648 25.31 12.58 34.48
C LEU A 648 26.47 11.90 35.26
N GLU A 649 27.21 10.94 34.64
CA GLU A 649 28.51 10.37 35.12
C GLU A 649 29.66 11.41 35.16
N VAL A 650 30.22 11.76 36.34
CA VAL A 650 31.31 12.77 36.46
C VAL A 650 32.45 12.37 37.41
N LEU A 651 33.29 11.42 37.01
CA LEU A 651 34.58 11.05 37.65
C LEU A 651 35.24 12.17 38.48
N ALA A 652 35.56 11.91 39.76
CA ALA A 652 36.08 12.91 40.69
C ALA A 652 37.34 13.63 40.19
N GLY A 653 37.30 14.95 40.17
CA GLY A 653 38.35 15.79 39.60
C GLY A 653 38.18 16.12 38.12
N SER A 654 37.06 15.73 37.50
CA SER A 654 36.69 16.14 36.15
C SER A 654 35.77 17.37 36.13
N THR A 655 35.21 17.67 34.96
CA THR A 655 34.36 18.84 34.68
C THR A 655 33.51 18.50 33.47
N MET A 656 32.23 18.85 33.52
CA MET A 656 31.25 18.44 32.53
C MET A 656 30.46 19.62 31.97
N ASP A 657 30.13 19.56 30.69
CA ASP A 657 29.21 20.49 30.04
C ASP A 657 27.76 19.99 30.22
N LEU A 658 26.89 20.82 30.80
CA LEU A 658 25.45 20.53 30.98
C LEU A 658 24.61 21.13 29.84
N THR A 659 25.10 22.22 29.23
CA THR A 659 24.47 22.84 28.05
C THR A 659 24.42 21.86 26.88
N GLN A 660 25.31 20.86 26.90
CA GLN A 660 25.23 19.76 25.98
C GLN A 660 23.90 18.99 26.18
N TYR A 661 23.65 18.34 27.31
CA TYR A 661 22.52 17.40 27.42
C TYR A 661 21.14 18.07 27.31
N LEU A 662 21.03 19.39 27.48
CA LEU A 662 19.80 20.13 27.24
C LEU A 662 19.51 20.34 25.74
N CYS A 663 18.27 20.08 25.35
CA CYS A 663 17.79 20.26 23.97
C CYS A 663 17.08 21.62 23.75
N THR A 664 16.97 22.51 24.74
CA THR A 664 16.27 23.81 24.58
C THR A 664 16.66 24.92 25.58
N ASN A 665 16.54 26.22 25.23
CA ASN A 665 16.68 27.35 26.18
C ASN A 665 15.47 27.60 27.09
N TYR A 666 14.43 26.75 27.12
CA TYR A 666 13.34 26.97 28.07
C TYR A 666 13.71 26.50 29.48
N TYR A 667 15.01 26.45 29.80
CA TYR A 667 15.64 25.95 31.03
C TYR A 667 16.97 26.72 31.33
N THR A 668 17.27 26.94 32.61
CA THR A 668 18.32 27.82 33.18
C THR A 668 18.68 27.35 34.61
N PHE A 669 19.90 27.55 35.13
CA PHE A 669 20.32 26.86 36.36
C PHE A 669 20.03 27.60 37.69
N ASP A 670 19.65 26.89 38.75
CA ASP A 670 19.60 27.36 40.16
C ASP A 670 20.76 26.75 40.94
N ASP A 671 21.70 27.60 41.33
CA ASP A 671 22.98 27.28 41.97
C ASP A 671 22.94 27.39 43.50
N SER A 672 21.80 27.81 44.09
CA SER A 672 21.67 28.18 45.51
C SER A 672 21.78 27.01 46.51
N THR A 673 22.02 25.79 46.01
CA THR A 673 21.99 24.52 46.75
C THR A 673 23.27 23.67 46.62
N LEU A 674 24.25 24.09 45.81
CA LEU A 674 25.48 23.33 45.55
C LEU A 674 26.39 23.18 46.80
N PRO A 675 27.10 22.04 46.96
CA PRO A 675 27.97 21.78 48.11
C PRO A 675 29.36 22.43 48.03
N GLU A 676 30.04 22.53 49.16
CA GLU A 676 31.36 23.16 49.26
C GLU A 676 32.45 22.36 48.52
N GLY A 677 33.04 22.96 47.48
CA GLY A 677 34.00 22.31 46.57
C GLY A 677 33.45 22.06 45.15
N VAL A 678 32.17 22.39 44.92
CA VAL A 678 31.45 22.24 43.66
C VAL A 678 30.87 23.60 43.22
N THR A 679 30.87 23.88 41.92
CA THR A 679 30.28 25.12 41.36
C THR A 679 29.69 24.91 39.96
N ILE A 680 28.63 25.66 39.66
CA ILE A 680 28.13 25.92 38.31
C ILE A 680 28.47 27.36 37.94
N GLU A 681 29.11 27.53 36.79
CA GLU A 681 29.34 28.83 36.16
C GLU A 681 29.09 28.66 34.66
N ASP A 682 28.31 29.57 34.06
CA ASP A 682 28.00 29.61 32.62
C ASP A 682 27.48 28.28 32.00
N GLY A 683 26.81 27.43 32.80
CA GLY A 683 26.19 26.18 32.35
C GLY A 683 27.11 24.95 32.29
N ALA A 684 28.33 25.07 32.81
CA ALA A 684 29.24 23.93 32.99
C ALA A 684 29.45 23.62 34.48
N LEU A 685 29.63 22.35 34.79
CA LEU A 685 29.68 21.81 36.14
C LEU A 685 31.09 21.32 36.51
N LYS A 686 31.60 21.74 37.68
CA LYS A 686 32.96 21.49 38.11
C LYS A 686 32.99 20.77 39.45
N VAL A 687 33.74 19.65 39.51
CA VAL A 687 33.86 18.81 40.72
C VAL A 687 35.34 18.61 41.05
N ALA A 688 35.82 19.22 42.14
CA ALA A 688 37.24 19.15 42.48
C ALA A 688 37.63 17.74 42.98
N GLY A 689 38.78 17.21 42.55
CA GLY A 689 39.24 15.83 42.86
C GLY A 689 39.71 15.58 44.30
N THR A 690 39.21 16.39 45.24
CA THR A 690 39.32 16.22 46.69
C THR A 690 37.97 16.34 47.41
N VAL A 691 36.90 16.72 46.68
CA VAL A 691 35.55 16.27 47.01
C VAL A 691 35.63 14.74 47.02
N PRO A 692 35.16 14.05 48.08
CA PRO A 692 35.02 12.59 47.99
C PRO A 692 34.19 12.25 46.76
N THR A 693 34.40 11.10 46.15
CA THR A 693 33.58 10.65 45.03
C THR A 693 32.13 10.62 45.55
N SER A 694 31.25 11.52 45.08
CA SER A 694 29.87 11.69 45.59
C SER A 694 29.03 12.71 44.82
N ALA A 695 27.76 12.37 44.61
CA ALA A 695 26.73 13.17 43.95
C ALA A 695 26.39 14.53 44.58
N PHE A 696 25.75 15.40 43.79
CA PHE A 696 25.11 16.65 44.24
C PHE A 696 24.11 17.25 43.22
N THR A 697 23.06 17.87 43.74
CA THR A 697 21.92 18.37 42.96
C THR A 697 22.02 19.86 42.64
N PHE A 698 21.39 20.26 41.55
CA PHE A 698 21.04 21.63 41.23
C PHE A 698 19.83 21.64 40.29
N LYS A 699 19.10 22.76 40.20
CA LYS A 699 17.92 22.84 39.32
C LYS A 699 18.31 23.33 37.94
N VAL A 700 17.64 22.83 36.90
CA VAL A 700 17.54 23.44 35.57
C VAL A 700 16.13 24.00 35.40
N VAL A 701 15.93 25.15 36.04
CA VAL A 701 14.71 25.95 36.10
C VAL A 701 14.25 26.45 34.75
N SER A 702 12.99 26.19 34.41
CA SER A 702 12.40 26.66 33.17
C SER A 702 12.34 28.18 33.13
N SER A 703 12.90 28.77 32.08
CA SER A 703 12.95 30.23 31.91
C SER A 703 11.57 30.86 31.68
N LEU A 704 10.57 30.08 31.24
CA LEU A 704 9.22 30.56 30.91
C LEU A 704 8.31 30.59 32.14
N ASN A 705 8.60 29.69 33.07
CA ASN A 705 7.88 29.50 34.30
C ASN A 705 8.89 28.91 35.28
N SER A 706 9.41 29.73 36.19
CA SER A 706 10.41 29.32 37.18
C SER A 706 9.92 28.29 38.21
N SER A 707 8.68 27.84 38.09
CA SER A 707 8.07 26.72 38.83
C SER A 707 8.11 25.40 38.06
N VAL A 708 8.29 25.43 36.73
CA VAL A 708 8.67 24.26 35.93
C VAL A 708 10.19 24.18 36.00
N TYR A 709 10.74 23.00 36.25
CA TYR A 709 12.18 22.77 36.23
C TYR A 709 12.46 21.28 36.07
N LYS A 710 13.61 20.94 35.48
CA LYS A 710 14.20 19.60 35.57
C LYS A 710 15.39 19.74 36.50
N GLU A 711 15.47 19.02 37.61
CA GLU A 711 16.74 18.97 38.36
C GLU A 711 17.73 18.13 37.55
N ILE A 712 19.03 18.41 37.69
CA ILE A 712 20.08 17.55 37.15
C ILE A 712 20.97 17.15 38.33
N THR A 713 21.39 15.90 38.25
CA THR A 713 21.67 15.01 39.37
C THR A 713 22.98 14.31 38.98
N VAL A 714 24.11 14.54 39.65
CA VAL A 714 25.42 14.21 39.04
C VAL A 714 26.27 13.38 39.95
N ASP A 715 26.36 12.07 39.69
CA ASP A 715 27.17 11.15 40.50
C ASP A 715 28.63 11.04 39.98
N VAL A 716 29.57 11.12 40.93
CA VAL A 716 30.98 11.51 40.73
C VAL A 716 31.99 10.36 40.93
N THR A 717 32.24 9.53 39.91
CA THR A 717 32.92 8.21 39.99
C THR A 717 34.40 8.20 40.44
N ALA A 718 34.95 7.00 40.71
CA ALA A 718 36.39 6.73 40.68
C ALA A 718 36.77 5.83 39.48
N MET A 719 38.05 5.76 39.08
CA MET A 719 38.46 5.03 37.85
C MET A 719 38.46 3.49 38.03
N PRO A 720 37.67 2.71 37.23
CA PRO A 720 37.30 1.32 37.54
C PRO A 720 37.97 0.21 36.68
N SER A 721 37.57 -1.07 36.88
CA SER A 721 37.93 -2.23 36.04
C SER A 721 36.89 -3.41 36.03
N GLU A 722 36.26 -3.63 34.85
CA GLU A 722 35.39 -4.76 34.40
C GLU A 722 33.90 -4.88 34.88
N PRO A 723 32.94 -5.45 34.07
CA PRO A 723 31.47 -5.29 34.24
C PRO A 723 30.61 -6.58 34.48
N VAL A 724 29.28 -6.45 34.70
CA VAL A 724 28.27 -7.47 35.13
C VAL A 724 26.82 -7.19 34.57
N VAL A 725 25.88 -8.16 34.53
CA VAL A 725 24.45 -8.01 34.07
C VAL A 725 23.46 -8.91 34.88
N ILE A 726 22.17 -8.53 34.98
CA ILE A 726 21.02 -9.11 35.73
C ILE A 726 19.70 -8.95 34.90
N SER A 727 18.64 -9.75 35.12
CA SER A 727 17.46 -9.80 34.21
C SER A 727 16.04 -9.85 34.84
N ASP A 728 15.84 -9.68 36.15
CA ASP A 728 14.50 -9.74 36.80
C ASP A 728 13.52 -8.60 36.37
N HIS A 729 12.19 -8.85 36.48
CA HIS A 729 11.10 -7.93 36.07
C HIS A 729 10.49 -7.11 37.23
N PHE A 730 10.14 -5.84 36.98
CA PHE A 730 9.60 -4.90 37.96
C PHE A 730 8.50 -3.97 37.39
N GLU A 731 7.51 -3.56 38.20
CA GLU A 731 6.40 -2.68 37.79
C GLU A 731 6.14 -1.50 38.75
N VAL A 732 5.71 -0.36 38.22
CA VAL A 732 5.41 0.89 38.95
C VAL A 732 4.12 1.57 38.45
N ASP A 733 3.21 1.94 39.37
CA ASP A 733 2.00 2.74 39.09
C ASP A 733 2.15 4.16 39.65
N LEU A 734 2.27 5.16 38.76
CA LEU A 734 2.47 6.57 39.12
C LEU A 734 1.24 7.25 39.73
N SER A 735 0.10 6.56 39.80
CA SER A 735 -1.08 7.02 40.52
C SER A 735 -1.09 6.64 42.01
N GLU A 736 -0.12 5.83 42.44
CA GLU A 736 0.09 5.41 43.83
C GLU A 736 1.39 6.04 44.39
N GLN A 737 1.67 5.85 45.70
CA GLN A 737 2.87 6.40 46.35
C GLN A 737 3.77 5.24 46.81
N GLY A 738 5.01 5.18 46.29
CA GLY A 738 5.93 4.06 46.53
C GLY A 738 7.35 4.28 45.97
N ALA A 739 8.15 3.21 45.94
CA ALA A 739 9.51 3.19 45.39
C ALA A 739 9.87 1.80 44.84
N LEU A 740 10.68 1.78 43.78
CA LEU A 740 11.26 0.61 43.11
C LEU A 740 12.55 0.16 43.82
N LEU A 741 12.77 -1.15 44.01
CA LEU A 741 13.85 -1.69 44.85
C LEU A 741 14.68 -2.81 44.15
N LEU A 742 15.91 -2.50 43.75
CA LEU A 742 16.83 -3.35 42.95
C LEU A 742 18.02 -3.86 43.80
N THR A 743 18.58 -5.05 43.54
CA THR A 743 19.46 -5.76 44.50
C THR A 743 20.90 -5.98 43.99
N LEU A 744 21.91 -5.47 44.72
CA LEU A 744 23.32 -5.49 44.30
C LEU A 744 24.06 -6.81 44.63
N PRO A 745 24.98 -7.31 43.76
CA PRO A 745 25.63 -8.62 43.92
C PRO A 745 26.92 -8.66 44.78
N GLU A 746 27.85 -7.69 44.66
CA GLU A 746 29.09 -7.64 45.45
C GLU A 746 29.46 -6.21 45.88
N MET A 747 30.09 -6.05 47.05
CA MET A 747 30.08 -4.79 47.83
C MET A 747 31.43 -4.03 47.97
N SER A 748 32.56 -4.55 47.46
CA SER A 748 33.89 -3.97 47.75
C SER A 748 34.41 -3.04 46.66
N GLY A 749 34.39 -1.72 46.93
CA GLY A 749 34.96 -0.70 46.03
C GLY A 749 34.17 0.60 46.00
N TYR A 750 32.91 0.57 46.46
CA TYR A 750 31.96 1.68 46.47
C TYR A 750 32.37 2.81 47.46
N GLU A 751 33.33 3.65 47.07
CA GLU A 751 33.20 5.07 47.39
C GLU A 751 32.18 5.67 46.39
N THR A 752 31.33 6.59 46.87
CA THR A 752 30.12 7.10 46.17
C THR A 752 30.45 7.67 44.80
N GLY A 753 29.46 7.94 43.93
CA GLY A 753 29.78 8.50 42.61
C GLY A 753 29.36 7.69 41.39
N ASN A 754 28.34 6.84 41.50
CA ASN A 754 28.26 5.57 40.79
C ASN A 754 26.90 5.45 40.09
N THR A 755 26.86 5.80 38.79
CA THR A 755 25.58 6.16 38.14
C THR A 755 24.55 5.04 37.98
N VAL A 756 23.30 5.36 37.64
CA VAL A 756 22.11 4.48 37.64
C VAL A 756 21.22 4.86 36.44
N MET A 757 21.67 4.52 35.24
CA MET A 757 20.98 4.80 33.96
C MET A 757 19.69 3.98 33.79
N VAL A 758 18.52 4.53 34.12
CA VAL A 758 17.21 3.97 33.76
C VAL A 758 16.90 4.30 32.29
N GLY A 759 17.47 3.51 31.38
CA GLY A 759 17.54 3.81 29.94
C GLY A 759 18.44 5.03 29.69
N ASP A 760 18.01 5.96 28.83
CA ASP A 760 18.68 7.25 28.67
C ASP A 760 18.45 8.21 29.87
N GLN A 761 17.59 7.83 30.83
CA GLN A 761 17.45 8.51 32.12
C GLN A 761 18.42 7.90 33.14
N ASP A 762 19.69 8.23 33.00
CA ASP A 762 20.62 8.56 34.10
C ASP A 762 19.74 9.03 35.34
N LEU A 763 19.70 8.31 36.49
CA LEU A 763 18.79 8.55 37.66
C LEU A 763 19.34 8.18 39.09
N SER A 764 20.65 8.32 39.38
CA SER A 764 21.29 7.93 40.67
C SER A 764 21.04 8.77 41.88
N GLU A 765 20.80 10.05 41.70
CA GLU A 765 20.72 10.98 42.83
C GLU A 765 19.26 11.12 43.30
N GLU A 766 18.33 10.72 42.42
CA GLU A 766 17.02 10.19 42.73
C GLU A 766 17.11 8.79 43.35
N ALA A 767 18.08 7.96 42.96
CA ALA A 767 18.32 6.65 43.57
C ALA A 767 18.98 6.74 44.96
N SER A 768 18.77 5.71 45.78
CA SER A 768 19.28 5.68 47.15
C SER A 768 19.52 4.26 47.64
N LEU A 769 20.51 4.03 48.52
CA LEU A 769 20.77 2.69 49.05
C LEU A 769 19.95 2.42 50.33
N VAL A 770 18.86 1.68 50.21
CA VAL A 770 17.94 1.31 51.31
C VAL A 770 18.04 -0.19 51.58
N ASP A 771 18.39 -0.57 52.82
CA ASP A 771 18.58 -1.97 53.26
C ASP A 771 19.46 -2.84 52.32
N GLY A 772 20.45 -2.22 51.66
CA GLY A 772 21.36 -2.87 50.71
C GLY A 772 20.83 -3.00 49.28
N LYS A 773 19.73 -2.32 48.96
CA LYS A 773 19.11 -2.25 47.62
C LYS A 773 19.15 -0.83 47.08
N ILE A 774 19.32 -0.69 45.77
CA ILE A 774 19.12 0.59 45.07
C ILE A 774 17.60 0.86 45.03
N SER A 775 17.20 2.04 45.50
CA SER A 775 15.82 2.44 45.75
C SER A 775 15.51 3.72 44.98
N ILE A 776 14.65 3.64 43.97
CA ILE A 776 14.27 4.74 43.09
C ILE A 776 12.79 5.09 43.35
N PRO A 777 12.45 6.31 43.81
CA PRO A 777 11.08 6.67 44.18
C PRO A 777 10.19 6.79 42.93
N TYR A 778 8.89 6.48 43.07
CA TYR A 778 7.98 6.42 41.92
C TYR A 778 7.79 7.77 41.22
N ASP A 779 7.84 8.88 41.95
CA ASP A 779 7.68 10.24 41.41
C ASP A 779 8.91 10.76 40.64
N ALA A 780 10.05 10.07 40.69
CA ALA A 780 11.20 10.30 39.80
C ALA A 780 11.08 9.58 38.45
N LEU A 781 10.24 8.54 38.35
CA LEU A 781 10.16 7.66 37.18
C LEU A 781 9.10 8.17 36.18
N THR A 782 9.49 8.39 34.93
CA THR A 782 8.50 8.63 33.85
C THR A 782 7.90 7.33 33.34
N ALA A 783 6.67 7.36 32.83
CA ALA A 783 5.99 6.14 32.36
C ALA A 783 6.59 5.63 31.03
N GLY A 784 7.04 4.37 31.01
CA GLY A 784 7.74 3.72 29.92
C GLY A 784 8.23 2.32 30.30
N LYS A 785 9.15 1.76 29.49
CA LYS A 785 9.90 0.52 29.81
C LYS A 785 11.39 0.78 29.67
N TYR A 786 12.21 0.25 30.58
CA TYR A 786 13.62 0.62 30.72
C TYR A 786 14.51 -0.55 31.15
N GLU A 787 15.76 -0.55 30.67
CA GLU A 787 16.89 -1.20 31.35
C GLU A 787 17.45 -0.25 32.43
N VAL A 788 18.18 -0.75 33.43
CA VAL A 788 18.82 0.03 34.49
C VAL A 788 20.32 -0.30 34.56
N VAL A 789 21.22 0.62 34.20
CA VAL A 789 22.68 0.41 34.26
C VAL A 789 23.26 1.09 35.50
N VAL A 790 23.78 0.31 36.45
CA VAL A 790 24.50 0.82 37.62
C VAL A 790 26.02 0.81 37.37
N THR A 791 26.62 1.95 36.98
CA THR A 791 28.10 2.10 36.98
C THR A 791 28.61 2.30 38.40
N THR A 792 29.87 1.94 38.68
CA THR A 792 30.52 2.17 39.97
C THR A 792 32.01 2.49 39.82
N SER A 793 32.57 3.07 40.88
CA SER A 793 33.98 3.38 41.10
C SER A 793 34.96 2.20 40.96
N THR A 794 34.47 0.97 40.75
CA THR A 794 35.30 -0.21 40.43
C THR A 794 34.76 -1.13 39.33
N ARG A 795 33.46 -1.11 38.99
CA ARG A 795 32.77 -2.02 38.04
C ARG A 795 31.53 -1.38 37.40
N LEU A 796 30.89 -1.99 36.40
CA LEU A 796 29.58 -1.58 35.85
C LEU A 796 28.59 -2.76 35.84
N ILE A 797 27.29 -2.52 36.04
CA ILE A 797 26.23 -3.54 36.24
C ILE A 797 24.97 -3.15 35.43
N THR A 798 24.14 -4.08 34.94
CA THR A 798 22.87 -3.76 34.21
C THR A 798 21.69 -4.66 34.66
N TYR A 799 20.45 -4.15 34.69
CA TYR A 799 19.19 -4.88 34.95
C TYR A 799 18.19 -4.61 33.81
N GLN A 800 17.64 -5.63 33.13
CA GLN A 800 17.02 -5.38 31.80
C GLN A 800 15.50 -5.09 31.74
N ASN A 801 14.70 -5.32 32.79
CA ASN A 801 13.23 -5.40 32.67
C ASN A 801 12.44 -4.55 33.69
N VAL A 802 12.36 -3.22 33.53
CA VAL A 802 11.58 -2.33 34.42
C VAL A 802 10.45 -1.63 33.67
N GLU A 803 9.22 -1.63 34.21
CA GLU A 803 8.05 -0.95 33.64
C GLU A 803 7.43 0.10 34.58
N VAL A 804 7.05 1.24 34.02
CA VAL A 804 6.50 2.39 34.74
C VAL A 804 5.26 2.92 34.01
N ILE A 805 4.16 3.18 34.74
CA ILE A 805 2.83 3.32 34.15
C ILE A 805 2.11 4.57 34.70
N THR A 806 1.56 5.43 33.84
CA THR A 806 0.86 6.68 34.23
C THR A 806 -0.34 6.41 35.12
N LYS A 807 -1.11 5.36 34.79
CA LYS A 807 -2.18 4.83 35.62
C LYS A 807 -2.44 3.38 35.25
N ILE A 808 -2.32 2.47 36.21
CA ILE A 808 -2.96 1.15 36.07
C ILE A 808 -4.45 1.35 36.38
N ILE A 809 -5.26 1.39 35.34
CA ILE A 809 -6.71 1.58 35.42
C ILE A 809 -7.32 0.27 35.94
N ARG A 810 -7.92 0.31 37.14
CA ARG A 810 -8.47 -0.90 37.82
C ARG A 810 -9.98 -0.80 38.11
N THR A 811 -10.62 0.33 37.79
CA THR A 811 -12.03 0.58 38.07
C THR A 811 -12.71 1.39 36.98
N GLU A 812 -14.05 1.34 36.93
CA GLU A 812 -14.85 2.25 36.10
C GLU A 812 -14.55 3.73 36.41
N GLU A 813 -14.31 4.07 37.68
CA GLU A 813 -14.00 5.45 38.07
C GLU A 813 -12.62 5.89 37.58
N ASP A 814 -11.64 4.99 37.56
CA ASP A 814 -10.34 5.30 36.93
C ASP A 814 -10.51 5.56 35.43
N LEU A 815 -11.39 4.79 34.76
CA LEU A 815 -11.67 4.93 33.33
C LEU A 815 -12.43 6.24 33.00
N LYS A 816 -13.40 6.65 33.83
CA LYS A 816 -14.06 7.97 33.69
C LYS A 816 -13.05 9.11 33.79
N ASN A 817 -12.13 9.02 34.75
CA ASN A 817 -11.12 10.03 35.04
C ASN A 817 -9.82 9.83 34.23
N MET A 818 -9.79 8.94 33.23
CA MET A 818 -8.62 8.66 32.39
C MET A 818 -8.07 9.94 31.73
N GLN A 819 -8.94 10.82 31.26
CA GLN A 819 -8.56 12.11 30.69
C GLN A 819 -8.02 13.10 31.73
N THR A 820 -8.45 12.98 32.99
CA THR A 820 -7.97 13.77 34.12
C THR A 820 -6.56 13.33 34.54
N TYR A 821 -6.31 12.01 34.64
CA TYR A 821 -4.97 11.46 34.81
C TYR A 821 -4.06 11.81 33.61
N GLY A 822 -4.64 11.88 32.41
CA GLY A 822 -3.95 12.28 31.19
C GLY A 822 -3.83 13.79 30.96
N GLY A 823 -4.10 14.60 31.98
CA GLY A 823 -3.78 16.03 31.98
C GLY A 823 -4.59 16.91 31.02
N VAL A 824 -5.86 16.57 30.76
CA VAL A 824 -6.74 17.26 29.78
C VAL A 824 -6.79 18.78 29.93
N LYS A 825 -6.70 19.51 28.81
CA LYS A 825 -6.74 20.99 28.76
C LYS A 825 -7.69 21.50 27.67
N PRO A 826 -8.63 22.41 27.96
CA PRO A 826 -9.48 23.03 26.94
C PRO A 826 -8.72 23.99 26.02
N VAL A 827 -9.22 24.13 24.78
CA VAL A 827 -8.58 24.82 23.65
C VAL A 827 -9.64 25.55 22.82
N ASP A 828 -9.50 26.84 22.53
CA ASP A 828 -10.44 27.58 21.65
C ASP A 828 -9.80 28.00 20.31
N GLN A 829 -10.55 27.85 19.21
CA GLN A 829 -10.20 28.41 17.89
C GLN A 829 -11.42 29.05 17.23
N THR A 830 -11.25 30.22 16.60
CA THR A 830 -12.35 30.96 15.95
C THR A 830 -12.16 31.06 14.44
N SER A 831 -13.21 30.78 13.67
CA SER A 831 -13.25 30.97 12.23
C SER A 831 -14.48 31.78 11.82
N GLY A 832 -14.26 32.94 11.21
CA GLY A 832 -15.32 33.90 10.87
C GLY A 832 -16.09 34.36 12.10
N THR A 833 -17.36 33.97 12.21
CA THR A 833 -18.24 34.33 13.35
C THR A 833 -18.51 33.16 14.30
N THR A 834 -17.70 32.10 14.25
CA THR A 834 -17.94 30.84 14.99
C THR A 834 -16.70 30.40 15.76
N THR A 835 -16.84 30.16 17.07
CA THR A 835 -15.77 29.64 17.93
C THR A 835 -15.99 28.14 18.22
N ILE A 836 -14.89 27.39 18.20
CA ILE A 836 -14.81 25.94 18.40
C ILE A 836 -13.92 25.67 19.62
N THR A 837 -14.41 24.90 20.60
CA THR A 837 -13.65 24.44 21.77
C THR A 837 -13.26 22.96 21.61
N PHE A 838 -12.07 22.58 22.05
CA PHE A 838 -11.52 21.21 21.98
C PHE A 838 -10.75 20.84 23.27
N TYR A 839 -10.35 19.58 23.45
CA TYR A 839 -9.95 19.03 24.76
C TYR A 839 -8.95 17.83 24.67
N PRO A 840 -7.68 18.04 24.27
CA PRO A 840 -6.65 16.97 24.19
C PRO A 840 -6.11 16.45 25.53
N TYR A 841 -5.61 15.20 25.55
CA TYR A 841 -5.02 14.49 26.71
C TYR A 841 -4.05 13.36 26.29
N SER A 842 -3.14 12.90 27.17
CA SER A 842 -2.12 11.87 26.84
C SER A 842 -1.61 11.08 28.05
N GLY A 843 -0.74 10.07 27.86
CA GLY A 843 -0.13 9.24 28.92
C GLY A 843 0.07 7.77 28.53
N TYR A 844 0.78 6.98 29.34
CA TYR A 844 0.84 5.51 29.22
C TYR A 844 -0.12 4.85 30.21
N PHE A 845 -1.31 4.54 29.72
CA PHE A 845 -2.35 3.84 30.46
C PHE A 845 -2.24 2.35 30.23
N VAL A 846 -2.34 1.56 31.29
CA VAL A 846 -2.60 0.12 31.15
C VAL A 846 -3.85 -0.28 31.91
N LEU A 847 -4.54 -1.30 31.43
CA LEU A 847 -5.56 -1.97 32.24
C LEU A 847 -4.88 -2.89 33.25
N GLY A 848 -5.29 -2.81 34.52
CA GLY A 848 -4.94 -3.80 35.55
C GLY A 848 -5.97 -4.92 35.67
N ASN A 849 -7.15 -4.76 35.06
CA ASN A 849 -8.22 -5.76 35.05
C ASN A 849 -9.24 -5.49 33.92
N ASN A 850 -10.18 -6.42 33.76
CA ASN A 850 -11.38 -6.19 32.96
C ASN A 850 -12.30 -5.16 33.65
N ILE A 851 -12.69 -4.12 32.91
CA ILE A 851 -13.54 -3.03 33.40
C ILE A 851 -14.93 -3.15 32.77
N ARG A 852 -15.97 -3.03 33.60
CA ARG A 852 -17.34 -2.80 33.14
C ARG A 852 -17.77 -1.39 33.51
N ALA A 853 -18.01 -0.58 32.49
CA ALA A 853 -18.61 0.73 32.63
C ALA A 853 -20.13 0.66 32.45
N THR A 854 -20.81 1.64 33.03
CA THR A 854 -22.28 1.80 33.05
C THR A 854 -22.70 3.19 32.53
N VAL A 855 -21.72 3.96 32.03
CA VAL A 855 -21.83 5.37 31.71
C VAL A 855 -22.58 5.55 30.39
N SER A 856 -23.55 6.48 30.38
CA SER A 856 -23.97 7.14 29.14
C SER A 856 -23.07 8.35 28.93
N VAL A 857 -22.08 8.23 28.05
CA VAL A 857 -21.15 9.32 27.74
C VAL A 857 -21.93 10.36 26.95
N ASP A 858 -22.14 11.52 27.58
CA ASP A 858 -22.94 12.63 27.10
C ASP A 858 -22.06 13.79 26.63
N LYS A 859 -22.68 14.88 26.15
CA LYS A 859 -21.95 16.04 25.63
C LYS A 859 -20.97 16.70 26.62
N ASP A 860 -21.07 16.38 27.92
CA ASP A 860 -20.21 16.92 28.99
C ASP A 860 -19.11 15.93 29.41
N HIS A 861 -19.04 14.75 28.77
CA HIS A 861 -17.97 13.75 28.90
C HIS A 861 -17.39 13.34 27.53
N VAL A 862 -17.99 13.80 26.43
CA VAL A 862 -17.55 13.58 25.05
C VAL A 862 -16.72 14.77 24.59
N TYR A 863 -15.42 14.53 24.52
CA TYR A 863 -14.42 15.57 24.34
C TYR A 863 -13.77 15.51 22.95
N GLY A 864 -13.77 16.68 22.28
CA GLY A 864 -13.54 16.87 20.85
C GLY A 864 -14.11 18.23 20.40
N ALA A 865 -14.23 18.47 19.10
CA ALA A 865 -14.60 19.78 18.52
C ALA A 865 -16.06 20.25 18.75
N GLN A 866 -16.33 21.02 19.81
CA GLN A 866 -17.64 21.59 20.15
C GLN A 866 -17.79 23.05 19.69
N THR A 867 -18.99 23.53 19.35
CA THR A 867 -19.14 24.82 18.66
C THR A 867 -20.33 25.65 19.13
N SER A 868 -20.17 26.98 19.22
CA SER A 868 -21.19 27.90 19.74
C SER A 868 -22.40 28.03 18.81
N GLY A 869 -23.45 27.24 19.05
CA GLY A 869 -24.72 27.30 18.31
C GLY A 869 -25.01 26.11 17.40
N TYR A 870 -24.20 25.05 17.42
CA TYR A 870 -24.43 23.79 16.71
C TYR A 870 -24.40 22.62 17.70
N ASP A 871 -25.49 21.85 17.79
CA ASP A 871 -25.52 20.67 18.67
C ASP A 871 -24.62 19.54 18.13
N GLY A 872 -23.49 19.34 18.79
CA GLY A 872 -22.61 18.17 18.69
C GLY A 872 -21.45 18.30 17.68
N LEU A 873 -20.44 17.47 17.92
CA LEU A 873 -19.09 17.52 17.32
C LEU A 873 -19.02 17.87 15.83
N LEU A 874 -18.13 18.81 15.49
CA LEU A 874 -17.79 19.14 14.10
C LEU A 874 -16.80 18.12 13.49
N CYS A 875 -16.88 17.96 12.18
CA CYS A 875 -15.81 17.36 11.38
C CYS A 875 -14.81 18.47 11.02
N THR A 876 -13.75 18.64 11.81
CA THR A 876 -12.70 19.63 11.55
C THR A 876 -11.44 18.97 10.99
N SER A 877 -10.74 19.70 10.12
CA SER A 877 -9.43 19.34 9.56
C SER A 877 -8.28 19.91 10.41
N PHE A 878 -8.34 19.62 11.72
CA PHE A 878 -7.24 19.84 12.66
C PHE A 878 -7.09 18.56 13.51
N ASP A 879 -5.86 18.07 13.73
CA ASP A 879 -5.51 16.90 14.58
C ASP A 879 -5.15 17.37 16.02
N GLY A 880 -4.44 16.63 16.89
CA GLY A 880 -4.06 17.04 18.25
C GLY A 880 -5.27 17.34 19.15
N MET A 881 -6.42 16.72 18.86
CA MET A 881 -7.73 17.15 19.35
C MET A 881 -8.22 16.42 20.59
N GLY A 882 -7.79 15.17 20.76
CA GLY A 882 -8.17 14.28 21.86
C GLY A 882 -6.95 13.51 22.35
N PHE A 883 -6.98 12.19 22.27
CA PHE A 883 -5.89 11.34 22.80
C PHE A 883 -4.65 11.35 21.89
N THR A 884 -3.47 11.42 22.49
CA THR A 884 -2.15 11.28 21.82
C THR A 884 -1.19 10.31 22.54
N GLY A 885 -1.71 9.49 23.47
CA GLY A 885 -0.90 8.63 24.34
C GLY A 885 -0.90 7.16 23.96
N VAL A 886 -0.35 6.31 24.83
CA VAL A 886 -0.41 4.86 24.71
C VAL A 886 -1.48 4.32 25.67
N PHE A 887 -2.48 3.63 25.14
CA PHE A 887 -3.40 2.81 25.92
C PHE A 887 -3.09 1.34 25.62
N ASP A 888 -2.58 0.59 26.60
CA ASP A 888 -2.23 -0.82 26.47
C ASP A 888 -3.14 -1.65 27.37
N GLY A 889 -4.15 -2.30 26.78
CA GLY A 889 -5.07 -3.12 27.54
C GLY A 889 -4.43 -4.35 28.18
N ARG A 890 -3.19 -4.73 27.83
CA ARG A 890 -2.49 -5.92 28.35
C ARG A 890 -3.33 -7.23 28.30
N GLY A 891 -4.26 -7.34 27.35
CA GLY A 891 -5.20 -8.47 27.23
C GLY A 891 -6.54 -8.30 27.97
N TYR A 892 -6.78 -7.17 28.63
CA TYR A 892 -8.02 -6.89 29.33
C TYR A 892 -9.08 -6.21 28.45
N THR A 893 -10.32 -6.23 28.96
CA THR A 893 -11.55 -5.83 28.27
C THR A 893 -12.25 -4.67 28.97
N ILE A 894 -12.69 -3.67 28.21
CA ILE A 894 -13.67 -2.65 28.62
C ILE A 894 -15.05 -3.05 28.08
N SER A 895 -16.11 -2.89 28.87
CA SER A 895 -17.47 -3.34 28.47
C SER A 895 -18.62 -2.48 28.98
N GLY A 896 -19.74 -2.44 28.24
CA GLY A 896 -21.09 -2.18 28.78
C GLY A 896 -21.62 -0.74 28.81
N PHE A 897 -21.03 0.18 28.04
CA PHE A 897 -21.31 1.62 28.10
C PHE A 897 -22.08 2.15 26.88
N THR A 898 -22.76 3.29 27.06
CA THR A 898 -23.58 3.95 26.03
C THR A 898 -22.93 5.24 25.56
N LEU A 899 -22.96 5.52 24.26
CA LEU A 899 -22.43 6.74 23.64
C LEU A 899 -23.56 7.51 22.95
N THR A 900 -23.78 8.76 23.38
CA THR A 900 -24.82 9.64 22.80
C THR A 900 -24.26 10.64 21.78
N VAL A 901 -22.94 10.84 21.79
CA VAL A 901 -22.13 11.56 20.80
C VAL A 901 -20.68 11.06 20.97
N GLY A 902 -19.82 11.22 19.96
CA GLY A 902 -18.40 10.83 20.02
C GLY A 902 -18.12 9.38 20.38
N GLY A 903 -16.90 9.09 20.85
CA GLY A 903 -16.44 7.75 21.23
C GLY A 903 -15.69 7.72 22.56
N ILE A 904 -15.36 6.52 23.06
CA ILE A 904 -14.71 6.32 24.38
C ILE A 904 -13.37 7.06 24.50
N PHE A 905 -12.58 7.15 23.43
CA PHE A 905 -11.34 7.92 23.44
C PHE A 905 -11.51 9.41 23.09
N GLY A 906 -12.73 9.88 22.80
CA GLY A 906 -12.97 11.20 22.19
C GLY A 906 -12.63 11.17 20.70
N ASP A 907 -11.82 12.12 20.24
CA ASP A 907 -11.06 12.01 19.00
C ASP A 907 -9.70 11.32 19.27
N LEU A 908 -9.20 10.48 18.36
CA LEU A 908 -7.81 10.02 18.36
C LEU A 908 -6.97 10.93 17.47
N SER A 909 -5.73 11.19 17.91
CA SER A 909 -4.87 12.23 17.35
C SER A 909 -3.40 11.87 17.43
N THR A 910 -2.54 12.78 16.97
CA THR A 910 -1.09 12.62 16.80
C THR A 910 -0.44 11.56 17.68
N GLY A 911 0.04 10.48 17.05
CA GLY A 911 0.86 9.48 17.71
C GLY A 911 0.16 8.61 18.77
N ALA A 912 -1.17 8.71 18.92
CA ALA A 912 -1.90 7.80 19.80
C ALA A 912 -1.70 6.34 19.40
N VAL A 913 -1.46 5.48 20.38
CA VAL A 913 -1.39 4.03 20.23
C VAL A 913 -2.42 3.39 21.15
N VAL A 914 -3.50 2.85 20.60
CA VAL A 914 -4.47 2.05 21.37
C VAL A 914 -4.23 0.58 21.02
N LYS A 915 -3.72 -0.19 21.97
CA LYS A 915 -3.31 -1.57 21.74
C LYS A 915 -3.75 -2.57 22.81
N ASN A 916 -3.70 -3.84 22.43
CA ASN A 916 -3.90 -5.00 23.31
C ASN A 916 -5.18 -4.90 24.17
N VAL A 917 -6.29 -4.40 23.63
CA VAL A 917 -7.54 -4.16 24.37
C VAL A 917 -8.75 -4.68 23.61
N ALA A 918 -9.72 -5.25 24.35
CA ALA A 918 -11.07 -5.51 23.83
C ALA A 918 -12.06 -4.46 24.37
N ILE A 919 -12.93 -3.94 23.52
CA ILE A 919 -13.94 -2.92 23.85
C ILE A 919 -15.30 -3.44 23.37
N THR A 920 -16.24 -3.72 24.27
CA THR A 920 -17.41 -4.56 23.97
C THR A 920 -18.71 -4.05 24.60
N ASP A 921 -19.87 -4.56 24.13
CA ASP A 921 -21.20 -4.14 24.62
C ASP A 921 -21.40 -2.61 24.62
N VAL A 922 -20.98 -1.96 23.53
CA VAL A 922 -21.06 -0.50 23.38
C VAL A 922 -22.33 -0.09 22.64
N GLN A 923 -23.17 0.73 23.26
CA GLN A 923 -24.47 1.11 22.73
C GLN A 923 -24.46 2.52 22.11
N LEU A 924 -24.81 2.64 20.84
CA LEU A 924 -24.79 3.89 20.08
C LEU A 924 -26.18 4.51 20.00
N GLU A 925 -26.41 5.52 20.84
CA GLU A 925 -27.72 6.17 21.03
C GLU A 925 -27.79 7.59 20.45
N GLY A 926 -26.70 8.08 19.87
CA GLY A 926 -26.63 9.40 19.23
C GLY A 926 -27.13 9.48 17.79
N SER A 927 -26.92 10.63 17.17
CA SER A 927 -26.83 10.81 15.71
C SER A 927 -25.41 11.17 15.24
N LYS A 928 -24.48 11.32 16.19
CA LYS A 928 -23.06 11.65 16.04
C LYS A 928 -22.19 10.78 16.98
N ALA A 929 -22.59 9.54 17.26
CA ALA A 929 -21.86 8.62 18.12
C ALA A 929 -20.96 7.66 17.31
N SER A 930 -19.86 7.22 17.90
CA SER A 930 -18.87 6.29 17.33
C SER A 930 -18.31 5.36 18.40
N GLY A 931 -18.42 4.04 18.26
CA GLY A 931 -18.09 3.06 19.31
C GLY A 931 -16.69 3.17 19.94
N PHE A 932 -15.68 3.61 19.18
CA PHE A 932 -14.29 3.69 19.61
C PHE A 932 -13.77 5.12 19.70
N ALA A 933 -13.84 5.88 18.60
CA ALA A 933 -13.41 7.28 18.53
C ALA A 933 -14.28 8.08 17.54
N TYR A 934 -14.45 9.39 17.71
CA TYR A 934 -15.27 10.17 16.79
C TYR A 934 -14.59 10.35 15.42
N SER A 935 -13.37 10.91 15.43
CA SER A 935 -12.40 10.83 14.34
C SER A 935 -11.10 10.17 14.81
N ILE A 936 -10.30 9.66 13.88
CA ILE A 936 -8.97 9.09 14.14
C ILE A 936 -7.96 9.72 13.18
N ARG A 937 -6.84 10.20 13.70
CA ARG A 937 -5.83 10.91 12.91
C ARG A 937 -4.45 10.36 13.25
N ASN A 938 -3.78 9.86 12.20
CA ASN A 938 -2.45 9.24 12.12
C ASN A 938 -1.99 8.57 13.43
N ALA A 939 -2.87 7.68 13.90
CA ALA A 939 -2.77 6.92 15.14
C ALA A 939 -2.71 5.43 14.82
N GLU A 940 -2.04 4.65 15.67
CA GLU A 940 -1.96 3.20 15.57
C GLU A 940 -3.01 2.54 16.48
N ILE A 941 -3.84 1.66 15.89
CA ILE A 941 -4.76 0.79 16.60
C ILE A 941 -4.27 -0.64 16.35
N ASN A 942 -3.72 -1.30 17.37
CA ASN A 942 -2.95 -2.55 17.20
C ASN A 942 -3.43 -3.64 18.17
N ASN A 943 -3.78 -4.84 17.72
CA ASN A 943 -4.33 -5.91 18.58
C ASN A 943 -5.58 -5.42 19.34
N VAL A 944 -6.60 -4.96 18.61
CA VAL A 944 -7.83 -4.41 19.20
C VAL A 944 -9.08 -5.13 18.70
N PHE A 945 -9.91 -5.57 19.66
CA PHE A 945 -11.26 -6.06 19.37
C PHE A 945 -12.30 -5.00 19.76
N LEU A 946 -13.28 -4.75 18.89
CA LEU A 946 -14.31 -3.75 19.08
C LEU A 946 -15.70 -4.30 18.74
N GLU A 947 -16.64 -4.26 19.69
CA GLU A 947 -18.05 -4.56 19.47
C GLU A 947 -18.96 -3.39 19.89
N ALA A 948 -19.76 -2.88 18.95
CA ALA A 948 -20.80 -1.88 19.23
C ALA A 948 -22.10 -2.09 18.43
N SER A 949 -23.23 -1.58 18.95
CA SER A 949 -24.56 -1.68 18.35
C SER A 949 -25.26 -0.33 18.21
N ASN A 950 -25.89 -0.08 17.06
CA ASN A 950 -26.67 1.13 16.78
C ASN A 950 -28.15 0.78 16.54
N GLU A 951 -28.98 1.16 17.50
CA GLU A 951 -30.41 0.85 17.54
C GLU A 951 -31.30 1.93 16.88
N LYS A 952 -30.80 3.16 16.65
CA LYS A 952 -31.64 4.31 16.26
C LYS A 952 -31.61 4.65 14.78
N THR A 953 -32.80 4.89 14.23
CA THR A 953 -33.07 5.17 12.81
C THR A 953 -33.19 6.67 12.54
N SER A 954 -32.12 7.46 12.74
CA SER A 954 -32.11 8.90 12.45
C SER A 954 -31.70 9.22 11.01
N ALA A 955 -32.45 10.08 10.31
CA ALA A 955 -32.13 10.49 8.94
C ALA A 955 -30.94 11.46 8.87
N GLY A 956 -29.82 11.00 8.29
CA GLY A 956 -28.59 11.77 8.08
C GLY A 956 -27.37 10.84 7.97
N TRP A 957 -26.20 11.41 7.67
CA TRP A 957 -24.93 10.67 7.74
C TRP A 957 -24.70 10.24 9.21
N GLY A 958 -24.85 8.94 9.49
CA GLY A 958 -25.15 8.42 10.83
C GLY A 958 -23.96 8.10 11.74
N ASN A 959 -24.25 7.29 12.77
CA ASN A 959 -23.26 6.75 13.71
C ASN A 959 -22.31 5.75 13.02
N SER A 960 -21.15 5.50 13.65
CA SER A 960 -20.15 4.51 13.23
C SER A 960 -19.82 3.54 14.36
N ILE A 961 -19.30 2.34 14.09
CA ILE A 961 -18.81 1.46 15.16
C ILE A 961 -17.35 1.78 15.51
N MET A 962 -16.47 1.89 14.53
CA MET A 962 -15.08 2.32 14.76
C MET A 962 -14.99 3.84 14.96
N ALA A 963 -14.86 4.57 13.85
CA ALA A 963 -14.87 6.03 13.84
C ALA A 963 -15.65 6.58 12.65
N ARG A 964 -16.11 7.83 12.75
CA ARG A 964 -16.93 8.50 11.73
C ARG A 964 -16.09 9.04 10.58
N TYR A 965 -14.89 9.52 10.91
CA TYR A 965 -13.87 10.00 9.99
C TYR A 965 -12.50 9.43 10.36
N GLY A 966 -11.60 9.34 9.39
CA GLY A 966 -10.20 8.94 9.62
C GLY A 966 -9.26 9.59 8.61
N TYR A 967 -7.99 9.76 8.96
CA TYR A 967 -6.90 10.23 8.09
C TYR A 967 -5.58 9.64 8.60
N GLY A 968 -4.72 9.11 7.73
CA GLY A 968 -3.40 8.59 8.15
C GLY A 968 -3.42 7.33 9.03
N VAL A 969 -4.59 6.70 9.21
CA VAL A 969 -4.78 5.75 10.32
C VAL A 969 -4.09 4.41 10.05
N THR A 970 -3.37 3.90 11.04
CA THR A 970 -2.77 2.56 10.98
C THR A 970 -3.59 1.58 11.80
N LEU A 971 -4.20 0.60 11.14
CA LEU A 971 -5.01 -0.46 11.76
C LEU A 971 -4.29 -1.80 11.61
N LYS A 972 -3.78 -2.36 12.72
CA LYS A 972 -3.05 -3.65 12.78
C LYS A 972 -3.79 -4.65 13.66
N ASN A 973 -4.07 -5.84 13.16
CA ASN A 973 -4.77 -6.89 13.92
C ASN A 973 -6.04 -6.33 14.62
N VAL A 974 -6.95 -5.74 13.83
CA VAL A 974 -8.15 -5.08 14.37
C VAL A 974 -9.40 -5.82 13.93
N VAL A 975 -10.25 -6.18 14.90
CA VAL A 975 -11.54 -6.81 14.65
C VAL A 975 -12.64 -5.85 15.04
N THR A 976 -13.51 -5.49 14.10
CA THR A 976 -14.71 -4.70 14.35
C THR A 976 -15.95 -5.57 14.17
N VAL A 977 -16.87 -5.53 15.12
CA VAL A 977 -18.12 -6.29 15.13
C VAL A 977 -19.28 -5.35 15.44
N GLY A 978 -20.43 -5.52 14.80
CA GLY A 978 -21.59 -4.76 15.26
C GLY A 978 -22.96 -5.11 14.70
N THR A 979 -23.95 -4.38 15.21
CA THR A 979 -25.37 -4.59 14.95
C THR A 979 -26.01 -3.26 14.57
N LEU A 980 -26.59 -3.14 13.38
CA LEU A 980 -27.02 -1.87 12.78
C LEU A 980 -28.46 -1.93 12.26
N LYS A 981 -29.37 -1.11 12.81
CA LYS A 981 -30.78 -1.06 12.37
C LYS A 981 -31.00 -0.07 11.21
N SER A 982 -31.03 -0.56 9.97
CA SER A 982 -31.30 0.26 8.77
C SER A 982 -32.78 0.24 8.34
N GLU A 983 -33.43 1.42 8.29
CA GLU A 983 -34.78 1.59 7.70
C GLU A 983 -34.86 2.69 6.62
N PHE A 984 -33.88 3.60 6.53
CA PHE A 984 -33.96 4.82 5.69
C PHE A 984 -33.11 4.81 4.40
N GLY A 985 -32.66 3.63 3.94
CA GLY A 985 -32.06 3.47 2.60
C GLY A 985 -30.65 4.06 2.38
N GLN A 986 -30.05 4.68 3.40
CA GLN A 986 -28.60 4.93 3.45
C GLN A 986 -27.92 3.86 4.34
N PRO A 987 -26.71 3.41 3.99
CA PRO A 987 -26.01 2.40 4.77
C PRO A 987 -25.52 2.98 6.10
N ALA A 988 -25.68 2.20 7.18
CA ALA A 988 -24.99 2.45 8.43
C ALA A 988 -23.58 1.86 8.37
N LEU A 989 -22.62 2.51 9.03
CA LEU A 989 -21.19 2.28 8.82
C LEU A 989 -20.60 1.48 9.99
N LEU A 990 -19.99 0.33 9.70
CA LEU A 990 -19.15 -0.38 10.67
C LEU A 990 -17.82 0.40 10.86
N ILE A 991 -17.26 0.84 9.74
CA ILE A 991 -16.13 1.77 9.66
C ILE A 991 -16.60 2.98 8.82
N GLY A 992 -16.39 4.18 9.35
CA GLY A 992 -16.81 5.43 8.74
C GLY A 992 -15.91 5.89 7.60
N ARG A 993 -16.05 7.16 7.19
CA ARG A 993 -15.35 7.70 6.02
C ARG A 993 -13.92 8.10 6.36
N PHE A 994 -13.01 7.15 6.25
CA PHE A 994 -11.57 7.42 6.29
C PHE A 994 -11.12 8.02 4.95
N LEU A 995 -10.12 8.91 4.97
CA LEU A 995 -9.73 9.85 3.92
C LEU A 995 -8.20 9.97 3.84
N ASN A 996 -7.59 9.44 2.77
CA ASN A 996 -6.14 9.32 2.58
C ASN A 996 -5.43 8.40 3.59
N ASP A 997 -4.33 7.82 3.11
CA ASP A 997 -3.19 7.35 3.91
C ASP A 997 -3.54 6.36 5.03
N VAL A 998 -4.49 5.45 4.78
CA VAL A 998 -4.91 4.42 5.75
C VAL A 998 -4.19 3.11 5.50
N VAL A 999 -3.48 2.60 6.51
CA VAL A 999 -2.85 1.27 6.51
C VAL A 999 -3.81 0.26 7.15
N TYR A 1000 -4.00 -0.89 6.48
CA TYR A 1000 -4.85 -1.98 6.95
C TYR A 1000 -4.06 -3.29 6.95
N GLU A 1001 -3.56 -3.69 8.12
CA GLU A 1001 -2.93 -4.99 8.35
C GLU A 1001 -3.90 -5.83 9.20
N ASN A 1002 -4.43 -6.91 8.65
CA ASN A 1002 -5.35 -7.82 9.36
C ASN A 1002 -6.56 -7.10 9.99
N LEU A 1003 -7.20 -6.19 9.23
CA LEU A 1003 -8.49 -5.61 9.58
C LEU A 1003 -9.63 -6.57 9.20
N HIS A 1004 -10.42 -7.01 10.18
CA HIS A 1004 -11.62 -7.81 9.96
C HIS A 1004 -12.89 -7.05 10.39
N VAL A 1005 -13.97 -7.22 9.63
CA VAL A 1005 -15.20 -6.42 9.74
C VAL A 1005 -16.42 -7.32 9.71
N PHE A 1006 -17.03 -7.55 10.88
CA PHE A 1006 -18.15 -8.46 11.09
C PHE A 1006 -19.46 -7.75 11.41
N TYR A 1007 -20.58 -8.40 11.09
CA TYR A 1007 -21.91 -7.96 11.49
C TYR A 1007 -22.73 -9.11 12.09
N LYS A 1008 -23.57 -8.80 13.09
CA LYS A 1008 -24.30 -9.83 13.85
C LYS A 1008 -25.58 -10.35 13.17
N GLU A 1009 -26.35 -9.51 12.48
CA GLU A 1009 -27.58 -9.93 11.75
C GLU A 1009 -27.80 -9.17 10.43
N GLY A 1010 -28.40 -9.84 9.43
CA GLY A 1010 -28.33 -9.44 8.02
C GLY A 1010 -29.49 -8.60 7.45
N LYS A 1011 -29.13 -7.47 6.80
CA LYS A 1011 -29.91 -6.78 5.76
C LYS A 1011 -28.96 -6.27 4.66
N LYS A 1012 -29.48 -6.14 3.43
CA LYS A 1012 -28.75 -5.82 2.17
C LYS A 1012 -28.01 -4.45 2.08
N TYR A 1013 -27.91 -3.69 3.17
CA TYR A 1013 -27.45 -2.28 3.15
C TYR A 1013 -26.44 -1.95 4.26
N VAL A 1014 -25.58 -2.90 4.64
CA VAL A 1014 -24.41 -2.61 5.48
C VAL A 1014 -23.17 -2.56 4.60
N SER A 1015 -22.40 -1.48 4.71
CA SER A 1015 -21.16 -1.30 3.96
C SER A 1015 -20.14 -0.58 4.83
N ALA A 1016 -18.95 -1.14 5.02
CA ALA A 1016 -17.81 -0.37 5.49
C ALA A 1016 -17.22 0.38 4.29
N LEU A 1017 -17.18 1.72 4.37
CA LEU A 1017 -16.87 2.61 3.25
C LEU A 1017 -15.66 3.48 3.57
N THR A 1018 -14.52 3.12 2.99
CA THR A 1018 -13.28 3.88 3.13
C THR A 1018 -12.95 4.55 1.80
N TYR A 1019 -12.48 5.81 1.83
CA TYR A 1019 -12.20 6.58 0.61
C TYR A 1019 -10.70 6.65 0.36
N ASP A 1020 -10.23 5.70 -0.44
CA ASP A 1020 -8.82 5.54 -0.77
C ASP A 1020 -8.45 6.45 -1.94
N THR A 1021 -7.80 7.57 -1.62
CA THR A 1021 -7.38 8.59 -2.58
C THR A 1021 -6.26 8.14 -3.51
N ASN A 1022 -5.47 7.12 -3.14
CA ASN A 1022 -4.50 6.49 -4.05
C ASN A 1022 -5.19 5.77 -5.23
N SER A 1023 -6.49 5.47 -5.09
CA SER A 1023 -7.33 4.91 -6.15
C SER A 1023 -8.40 5.87 -6.70
N GLN A 1024 -8.66 6.99 -6.01
CA GLN A 1024 -9.86 7.84 -6.10
C GLN A 1024 -11.22 7.10 -6.02
N ASN A 1025 -11.23 5.83 -5.60
CA ASN A 1025 -12.42 5.00 -5.49
C ASN A 1025 -12.83 4.77 -4.03
N MET A 1026 -14.12 4.51 -3.80
CA MET A 1026 -14.60 4.05 -2.50
C MET A 1026 -14.30 2.55 -2.33
N LYS A 1027 -13.28 2.22 -1.54
CA LYS A 1027 -13.05 0.85 -1.07
C LYS A 1027 -14.20 0.44 -0.16
N THR A 1028 -15.06 -0.42 -0.70
CA THR A 1028 -16.25 -0.95 -0.03
C THR A 1028 -15.93 -2.34 0.48
N PHE A 1029 -15.57 -2.47 1.75
CA PHE A 1029 -15.39 -3.78 2.37
C PHE A 1029 -16.77 -4.43 2.55
N GLN A 1030 -16.93 -5.65 2.05
CA GLN A 1030 -18.11 -6.47 2.33
C GLN A 1030 -18.01 -6.98 3.77
N PRO A 1031 -18.96 -6.65 4.65
CA PRO A 1031 -18.96 -7.18 6.01
C PRO A 1031 -19.12 -8.71 6.00
N VAL A 1032 -18.42 -9.41 6.89
CA VAL A 1032 -18.54 -10.86 7.06
C VAL A 1032 -19.63 -11.16 8.10
N ALA A 1033 -20.50 -12.13 7.83
CA ALA A 1033 -21.54 -12.52 8.77
C ALA A 1033 -20.90 -13.20 10.00
N LEU A 1034 -21.39 -12.92 11.20
CA LEU A 1034 -20.85 -13.55 12.42
C LEU A 1034 -20.90 -15.10 12.37
N SER A 1035 -21.89 -15.66 11.68
CA SER A 1035 -22.02 -17.11 11.44
C SER A 1035 -20.96 -17.72 10.53
N ALA A 1036 -20.18 -16.89 9.83
CA ALA A 1036 -19.06 -17.28 8.96
C ALA A 1036 -17.70 -16.83 9.54
N ALA A 1037 -17.67 -16.29 10.77
CA ALA A 1037 -16.41 -15.91 11.43
C ALA A 1037 -15.53 -17.14 11.73
N GLY A 1038 -16.15 -18.30 12.01
CA GLY A 1038 -15.43 -19.58 12.17
C GLY A 1038 -14.77 -20.13 10.91
N ASP A 1039 -15.04 -19.55 9.73
CA ASP A 1039 -14.38 -19.87 8.46
C ASP A 1039 -13.20 -18.91 8.16
N VAL A 1040 -12.87 -18.00 9.09
CA VAL A 1040 -11.77 -17.03 8.96
C VAL A 1040 -10.60 -17.47 9.83
N GLU A 1041 -9.41 -17.60 9.24
CA GLU A 1041 -8.19 -17.88 9.98
C GLU A 1041 -7.60 -16.58 10.58
N PHE A 1042 -7.38 -16.59 11.90
CA PHE A 1042 -6.85 -15.46 12.66
C PHE A 1042 -5.39 -15.69 13.09
N GLY A 1043 -4.57 -16.33 12.24
CA GLY A 1043 -3.21 -16.76 12.59
C GLY A 1043 -2.32 -15.67 13.21
N ALA A 1044 -2.43 -14.44 12.73
CA ALA A 1044 -1.69 -13.27 13.22
C ALA A 1044 -2.18 -12.70 14.57
N PHE A 1045 -3.33 -13.17 15.10
CA PHE A 1045 -3.87 -12.76 16.40
C PHE A 1045 -3.44 -13.70 17.54
N ASN A 1046 -2.81 -14.84 17.21
CA ASN A 1046 -2.59 -15.97 18.12
C ASN A 1046 -1.74 -15.68 19.36
N ASP A 1047 -0.99 -14.57 19.41
CA ASP A 1047 -0.16 -14.22 20.57
C ASP A 1047 -0.98 -13.64 21.73
N TYR A 1048 -1.95 -12.77 21.42
CA TYR A 1048 -2.73 -12.03 22.43
C TYR A 1048 -4.19 -12.51 22.53
N PHE A 1049 -4.75 -13.07 21.46
CA PHE A 1049 -6.13 -13.54 21.39
C PHE A 1049 -6.24 -15.07 21.35
N THR A 1050 -7.42 -15.56 21.71
CA THR A 1050 -7.91 -16.91 21.46
C THR A 1050 -9.23 -16.82 20.68
N THR A 1051 -9.73 -17.91 20.10
CA THR A 1051 -11.02 -17.90 19.39
C THR A 1051 -12.14 -18.50 20.24
N GLU A 1052 -13.13 -17.69 20.62
CA GLU A 1052 -14.38 -18.18 21.19
C GLU A 1052 -15.48 -18.11 20.12
N GLY A 1053 -16.11 -19.25 19.82
CA GLY A 1053 -17.16 -19.33 18.80
C GLY A 1053 -16.73 -18.95 17.37
N GLY A 1054 -15.42 -18.99 17.08
CA GLY A 1054 -14.86 -18.51 15.81
C GLY A 1054 -14.60 -17.00 15.74
N ILE A 1055 -14.58 -16.31 16.89
CA ILE A 1055 -14.33 -14.87 16.99
C ILE A 1055 -13.10 -14.64 17.89
N PRO A 1056 -12.13 -13.79 17.52
CA PRO A 1056 -11.02 -13.44 18.39
C PRO A 1056 -11.51 -12.72 19.65
N VAL A 1057 -11.21 -13.28 20.82
CA VAL A 1057 -11.40 -12.69 22.14
C VAL A 1057 -10.06 -12.73 22.88
N MET A 1058 -9.83 -11.83 23.82
CA MET A 1058 -8.53 -11.78 24.49
C MET A 1058 -8.25 -13.02 25.34
N LYS A 1059 -6.99 -13.48 25.34
CA LYS A 1059 -6.53 -14.51 26.27
C LYS A 1059 -6.62 -14.01 27.70
N THR A 1060 -7.44 -14.63 28.53
CA THR A 1060 -7.35 -14.48 29.98
C THR A 1060 -6.36 -15.51 30.52
N VAL A 1061 -5.33 -15.05 31.24
CA VAL A 1061 -4.10 -15.79 31.58
C VAL A 1061 -4.39 -17.07 32.41
N PRO A 1062 -3.98 -18.25 31.93
CA PRO A 1062 -2.94 -19.00 32.64
C PRO A 1062 -1.89 -19.71 31.74
N VAL A 1063 -0.84 -20.20 32.42
CA VAL A 1063 0.39 -20.91 32.00
C VAL A 1063 0.22 -22.02 30.94
N ALA A 1064 1.24 -22.23 30.09
CA ALA A 1064 1.21 -23.12 28.92
C ALA A 1064 1.37 -24.62 29.22
N ALA A 1065 2.18 -24.98 30.23
CA ALA A 1065 2.49 -26.37 30.57
C ALA A 1065 2.49 -26.60 32.09
N SER A 1066 2.16 -27.82 32.52
CA SER A 1066 2.06 -28.21 33.93
C SER A 1066 3.07 -29.27 34.39
N GLU A 1067 3.72 -29.99 33.47
CA GLU A 1067 4.85 -30.88 33.77
C GLU A 1067 5.99 -30.69 32.76
N VAL A 1068 7.23 -30.77 33.23
CA VAL A 1068 8.49 -30.55 32.49
C VAL A 1068 9.50 -31.65 32.85
N THR A 1069 10.39 -32.01 31.92
CA THR A 1069 11.50 -32.94 32.18
C THR A 1069 12.84 -32.27 31.85
N MET A 1070 13.82 -32.41 32.74
CA MET A 1070 15.18 -31.89 32.61
C MET A 1070 16.22 -33.01 32.69
N THR A 1071 17.42 -32.81 32.18
CA THR A 1071 18.56 -33.74 32.32
C THR A 1071 19.56 -33.19 33.35
N ALA A 1072 20.17 -34.08 34.16
CA ALA A 1072 21.24 -33.67 35.08
C ALA A 1072 22.41 -32.98 34.35
N GLY A 1073 22.91 -31.87 34.91
CA GLY A 1073 23.91 -31.02 34.26
C GLY A 1073 23.36 -29.97 33.27
N GLY A 1074 22.04 -29.93 33.03
CA GLY A 1074 21.40 -28.99 32.11
C GLY A 1074 20.76 -27.76 32.78
N THR A 1075 20.22 -26.86 31.95
CA THR A 1075 19.44 -25.67 32.36
C THR A 1075 18.02 -25.72 31.80
N TYR A 1076 17.10 -24.96 32.42
CA TYR A 1076 15.75 -24.72 31.91
C TYR A 1076 15.27 -23.33 32.33
N ASP A 1077 14.97 -22.49 31.35
CA ASP A 1077 14.37 -21.16 31.53
C ASP A 1077 12.85 -21.30 31.68
N VAL A 1078 12.30 -20.72 32.76
CA VAL A 1078 10.87 -20.80 33.10
C VAL A 1078 9.97 -20.15 32.05
N ALA A 1079 10.45 -19.15 31.30
CA ALA A 1079 9.67 -18.48 30.25
C ALA A 1079 9.07 -19.50 29.25
N ASN A 1080 9.79 -20.59 28.97
CA ASN A 1080 9.37 -21.67 28.05
C ASN A 1080 8.11 -22.46 28.49
N CYS A 1081 7.56 -22.22 29.70
CA CYS A 1081 6.27 -22.79 30.10
C CYS A 1081 5.16 -21.75 30.37
N VAL A 1082 5.42 -20.45 30.28
CA VAL A 1082 4.42 -19.39 30.55
C VAL A 1082 3.87 -18.82 29.25
N LEU A 1083 2.65 -18.24 29.27
CA LEU A 1083 2.04 -17.55 28.12
C LEU A 1083 2.12 -16.02 28.22
N THR A 1084 2.98 -15.51 29.11
CA THR A 1084 3.13 -14.07 29.39
C THR A 1084 4.42 -13.83 30.17
N ASP A 1085 5.04 -12.66 29.99
CA ASP A 1085 6.21 -12.22 30.74
C ASP A 1085 5.86 -11.78 32.19
N TYR A 1086 4.57 -11.53 32.46
CA TYR A 1086 4.08 -10.94 33.71
C TYR A 1086 3.77 -12.00 34.79
N TYR A 1087 4.83 -12.60 35.34
CA TYR A 1087 4.74 -13.66 36.36
C TYR A 1087 5.83 -13.58 37.45
N THR A 1088 5.58 -14.29 38.55
CA THR A 1088 6.54 -14.55 39.64
C THR A 1088 6.64 -16.05 39.91
N VAL A 1089 7.82 -16.51 40.33
CA VAL A 1089 8.13 -17.92 40.58
C VAL A 1089 8.46 -18.14 42.05
N ASP A 1090 7.66 -18.97 42.75
CA ASP A 1090 8.06 -19.49 44.05
C ASP A 1090 9.04 -20.67 43.86
N ALA A 1091 10.32 -20.35 44.05
CA ALA A 1091 11.44 -21.30 44.07
C ALA A 1091 12.03 -21.46 45.49
N SER A 1092 11.25 -21.18 46.55
CA SER A 1092 11.75 -21.15 47.95
C SER A 1092 12.19 -22.51 48.51
N THR A 1093 11.85 -23.62 47.85
CA THR A 1093 12.22 -24.99 48.28
C THR A 1093 12.74 -25.85 47.13
N LEU A 1094 14.04 -25.76 46.84
CA LEU A 1094 14.72 -26.56 45.82
C LEU A 1094 15.51 -27.75 46.41
N PRO A 1095 15.63 -28.87 45.68
CA PRO A 1095 16.44 -30.01 46.10
C PRO A 1095 17.95 -29.73 45.94
N ALA A 1096 18.77 -30.47 46.67
CA ALA A 1096 20.24 -30.33 46.60
C ALA A 1096 20.76 -30.60 45.17
N GLY A 1097 21.56 -29.68 44.66
CA GLY A 1097 22.11 -29.75 43.30
C GLY A 1097 21.29 -29.02 42.23
N VAL A 1098 20.18 -28.36 42.60
CA VAL A 1098 19.43 -27.42 41.75
C VAL A 1098 19.60 -25.99 42.28
N THR A 1099 19.87 -25.04 41.40
CA THR A 1099 19.82 -23.59 41.68
C THR A 1099 18.80 -22.91 40.76
N TYR A 1100 18.36 -21.71 41.14
CA TYR A 1100 17.47 -20.84 40.36
C TYR A 1100 17.98 -19.41 40.44
N GLU A 1101 18.21 -18.78 39.29
CA GLU A 1101 18.80 -17.44 39.18
C GLU A 1101 18.39 -16.84 37.82
N ASN A 1102 18.00 -15.56 37.78
CA ASN A 1102 17.57 -14.84 36.57
C ASN A 1102 16.56 -15.62 35.68
N GLY A 1103 15.52 -16.21 36.26
CA GLY A 1103 14.50 -17.00 35.52
C GLY A 1103 14.89 -18.44 35.16
N VAL A 1104 16.14 -18.84 35.38
CA VAL A 1104 16.68 -20.13 34.89
C VAL A 1104 16.97 -21.10 36.04
N PHE A 1105 16.38 -22.30 35.97
CA PHE A 1105 16.80 -23.44 36.78
C PHE A 1105 18.08 -24.06 36.20
N THR A 1106 19.09 -24.27 37.05
CA THR A 1106 20.36 -24.91 36.68
C THR A 1106 20.59 -26.17 37.52
N LEU A 1107 20.89 -27.29 36.86
CA LEU A 1107 21.15 -28.58 37.50
C LEU A 1107 22.64 -28.90 37.48
N THR A 1108 23.17 -29.28 38.64
CA THR A 1108 24.48 -29.93 38.71
C THR A 1108 24.44 -31.35 38.12
N ALA A 1109 25.59 -31.89 37.74
CA ALA A 1109 25.72 -33.25 37.19
C ALA A 1109 25.40 -34.39 38.18
N GLU A 1110 25.16 -34.08 39.46
CA GLU A 1110 24.76 -35.03 40.51
C GLU A 1110 23.28 -34.87 40.93
N ALA A 1111 22.54 -33.93 40.35
CA ALA A 1111 21.14 -33.69 40.66
C ALA A 1111 20.24 -34.84 40.19
N THR A 1112 19.32 -35.31 41.04
CA THR A 1112 18.37 -36.39 40.74
C THR A 1112 17.05 -36.20 41.50
N GLY A 1113 15.94 -36.70 40.95
CA GLY A 1113 14.63 -36.69 41.60
C GLY A 1113 13.57 -35.84 40.89
N GLU A 1114 12.64 -35.29 41.66
CA GLU A 1114 11.56 -34.42 41.18
C GLU A 1114 11.41 -33.20 42.10
N PHE A 1115 10.95 -32.08 41.56
CA PHE A 1115 10.53 -30.91 42.35
C PHE A 1115 9.35 -30.18 41.69
N THR A 1116 8.81 -29.17 42.36
CA THR A 1116 7.72 -28.33 41.86
C THR A 1116 8.01 -26.86 42.15
N PHE A 1117 7.66 -25.98 41.22
CA PHE A 1117 7.63 -24.53 41.44
C PHE A 1117 6.23 -23.98 41.13
N THR A 1118 5.85 -22.85 41.72
CA THR A 1118 4.53 -22.24 41.47
C THR A 1118 4.70 -20.89 40.78
N VAL A 1119 3.99 -20.73 39.66
CA VAL A 1119 3.93 -19.50 38.86
C VAL A 1119 2.66 -18.73 39.26
N THR A 1120 2.82 -17.46 39.60
CA THR A 1120 1.74 -16.53 39.97
C THR A 1120 1.76 -15.34 39.02
N SER A 1121 0.62 -14.96 38.43
CA SER A 1121 0.58 -13.74 37.60
C SER A 1121 0.75 -12.50 38.47
N THR A 1122 1.64 -11.58 38.07
CA THR A 1122 1.80 -10.28 38.74
C THR A 1122 0.56 -9.39 38.55
N LEU A 1123 -0.03 -9.45 37.35
CA LEU A 1123 -1.20 -8.65 36.97
C LEU A 1123 -2.46 -9.05 37.75
N ASN A 1124 -2.58 -10.31 38.18
CA ASN A 1124 -3.66 -10.77 39.04
C ASN A 1124 -3.21 -11.95 39.91
N THR A 1125 -2.85 -11.66 41.16
CA THR A 1125 -2.33 -12.63 42.14
C THR A 1125 -3.33 -13.71 42.58
N SER A 1126 -4.60 -13.66 42.13
CA SER A 1126 -5.53 -14.78 42.29
C SER A 1126 -5.38 -15.87 41.22
N LEU A 1127 -4.62 -15.62 40.16
CA LEU A 1127 -4.31 -16.57 39.09
C LEU A 1127 -2.93 -17.20 39.34
N THR A 1128 -2.94 -18.50 39.69
CA THR A 1128 -1.74 -19.27 40.07
C THR A 1128 -1.77 -20.65 39.43
N GLN A 1129 -0.60 -21.19 39.08
CA GLN A 1129 -0.43 -22.54 38.54
C GLN A 1129 0.87 -23.16 39.04
N THR A 1130 0.82 -24.41 39.51
CA THR A 1130 2.03 -25.16 39.91
C THR A 1130 2.52 -26.01 38.75
N VAL A 1131 3.84 -26.03 38.53
CA VAL A 1131 4.52 -26.80 37.49
C VAL A 1131 5.41 -27.85 38.16
N LYS A 1132 5.38 -29.09 37.65
CA LYS A 1132 6.20 -30.20 38.14
C LYS A 1132 7.42 -30.41 37.23
N VAL A 1133 8.60 -30.58 37.83
CA VAL A 1133 9.85 -30.87 37.12
C VAL A 1133 10.37 -32.25 37.49
N THR A 1134 10.67 -33.07 36.49
CA THR A 1134 11.27 -34.41 36.63
C THR A 1134 12.72 -34.37 36.14
N ILE A 1135 13.67 -34.89 36.92
CA ILE A 1135 15.08 -34.99 36.51
C ILE A 1135 15.36 -36.41 36.00
N ALA A 1136 15.80 -36.50 34.74
CA ALA A 1136 16.12 -37.73 34.01
C ALA A 1136 17.62 -38.10 34.08
#